data_AF-K6QE78-F1
#
_entry.id   AF-K6QE78-F1
#
_cell.length_a   1.000
_cell.length_b   1.000
_cell.length_c   1.000
_cell.angle_alpha   90.00
_cell.angle_beta   90.00
_cell.angle_gamma   90.00
#
_symmetry.space_group_name_H-M   'P 1'
#
loop_
_entity.id
_entity.type
_entity.pdbx_description
1 polymer ?
#
loop_
_entity_poly.entity_id
_entity_poly.type
_entity_poly.pdbx_seq_one_letter_code
_entity_poly.pdbx_strand_id
1 'polypeptide(L)'
;MPPRTNRRRGTPGGPPAGRQRWQRLALVIGVAALLVVAAGALALWRQRQGDPWARYRPVPLDPGKTYELVLWETEMPVAVLPDPLRLPGGPSPEPRAPGAAGPGGGRSAAGGPGTRSSEPARAEIPSGQEPSGAAGSPGPSDLAGQPGPTAPPEAGKSGAPSSSETGPGAGTEPGRRGGPPPVPPLAEPGPFTHREYLQQALAAFARQFPNIRVRVEWIPASEAQDRLQRALADGKPPDVFGGWGSALLVRHPLQVPLDPYLGRSERRWYNPTALLLYQADRRSWVWPRWVAPHTWWVAAARLRAVGLDPNALLLAGWTYADVERLVGLAGQSSGGEPGSAGAGEAPAGRAQGSQPPASQPPEPLPPGDQPVLTLWAARPDLPLEQLLRVRGLAAPLAPSGAVTWAGPEGRAALAWLERLRSQQRLHAVTGEGVVEWLAEGDLEGPAGGFTPALGRWLLERYAGLVPRRPEEPAPRPGVVAVPPLVADRGGGTPAVPERWPVPPAPRVDAGGRLAGGIPDPADPRRLDPLVPPGFDGLVLLPPPVPAGAPRPALLETGGLMVFRQNRYRGDDHTQAAVELARFLSRWRTDVLTRRLLAVPADVTSLAAWRATSPLPAVYRQQLEHLVLGVWNQNARGRWQRLAVTYPTAPGAPGPEHRDVARQVRPPLAAFWEGKAGAAQVIQSWGGAEAPQGNGSGEEDGGEPGEPSSRR
;
A
#
# COMPACT_ATOMS: atom_id res chain seq x y z
N MET A 1 -63.43 -15.83 89.36
CA MET A 1 -64.07 -15.88 88.02
C MET A 1 -64.22 -14.45 87.55
N PRO A 2 -63.79 -14.00 86.35
CA PRO A 2 -63.78 -14.64 85.02
C PRO A 2 -62.43 -14.41 84.25
N PRO A 3 -62.35 -14.46 82.91
CA PRO A 3 -62.55 -15.59 82.00
C PRO A 3 -61.22 -16.12 81.39
N ARG A 4 -61.20 -17.41 81.04
CA ARG A 4 -60.14 -18.03 80.22
C ARG A 4 -60.21 -17.47 78.79
N THR A 5 -59.24 -16.65 78.39
CA THR A 5 -59.02 -16.25 77.00
C THR A 5 -58.25 -17.34 76.25
N ASN A 6 -58.91 -17.96 75.28
CA ASN A 6 -58.36 -18.88 74.30
C ASN A 6 -57.19 -18.23 73.54
N ARG A 7 -55.94 -18.57 73.90
CA ARG A 7 -54.77 -18.40 73.03
C ARG A 7 -54.91 -19.37 71.85
N ARG A 8 -55.48 -18.89 70.74
CA ARG A 8 -55.33 -19.54 69.44
C ARG A 8 -53.83 -19.61 69.12
N ARG A 9 -53.28 -20.83 69.06
CA ARG A 9 -52.00 -21.10 68.42
C ARG A 9 -52.09 -20.63 66.97
N GLY A 10 -51.49 -19.48 66.66
CA GLY A 10 -51.21 -19.09 65.30
C GLY A 10 -50.24 -20.11 64.71
N THR A 11 -50.70 -20.85 63.72
CA THR A 11 -49.87 -21.72 62.88
C THR A 11 -48.71 -20.88 62.33
N PRO A 12 -47.44 -21.32 62.44
CA PRO A 12 -46.33 -20.61 61.84
C PRO A 12 -46.61 -20.46 60.35
N GLY A 13 -46.75 -19.22 59.89
CA GLY A 13 -46.92 -18.91 58.47
C GLY A 13 -45.80 -19.60 57.70
N GLY A 14 -46.16 -20.59 56.89
CA GLY A 14 -45.21 -21.31 56.06
C GLY A 14 -44.40 -20.32 55.22
N PRO A 15 -43.12 -20.58 54.97
CA PRO A 15 -42.26 -19.69 54.19
C PRO A 15 -42.98 -19.35 52.87
N PRO A 16 -43.03 -18.06 52.48
CA PRO A 16 -43.79 -17.63 51.32
C PRO A 16 -43.33 -18.44 50.10
N ALA A 17 -44.27 -19.17 49.48
CA ALA A 17 -44.04 -20.05 48.34
C ALA A 17 -43.33 -19.37 47.14
N GLY A 18 -43.21 -18.04 47.17
CA GLY A 18 -42.43 -17.24 46.23
C GLY A 18 -40.91 -17.45 46.30
N ARG A 19 -40.30 -17.69 47.48
CA ARG A 19 -38.82 -17.79 47.58
C ARG A 19 -38.25 -19.00 46.83
N GLN A 20 -38.95 -20.13 46.86
CA GLN A 20 -38.50 -21.35 46.18
C GLN A 20 -38.55 -21.21 44.65
N ARG A 21 -39.52 -20.45 44.11
CA ARG A 21 -39.61 -20.15 42.67
C ARG A 21 -38.45 -19.27 42.21
N TRP A 22 -38.09 -18.24 42.97
CA TRP A 22 -36.95 -17.36 42.65
C TRP A 22 -35.61 -18.09 42.72
N GLN A 23 -35.41 -18.97 43.70
CA GLN A 23 -34.18 -19.78 43.78
C GLN A 23 -34.02 -20.72 42.58
N ARG A 24 -35.11 -21.36 42.12
CA ARG A 24 -35.09 -22.21 40.92
C ARG A 24 -34.81 -21.40 39.66
N LEU A 25 -35.42 -20.23 39.50
CA LEU A 25 -35.17 -19.35 38.36
C LEU A 25 -33.72 -18.86 38.34
N ALA A 26 -33.19 -18.41 39.48
CA ALA A 26 -31.80 -17.99 39.61
C ALA A 26 -30.81 -19.13 39.31
N LEU A 27 -31.10 -20.35 39.75
CA LEU A 27 -30.30 -21.53 39.44
C LEU A 27 -30.31 -21.82 37.92
N VAL A 28 -31.48 -21.80 37.28
CA VAL A 28 -31.60 -22.04 35.83
C VAL A 28 -30.83 -20.98 35.05
N ILE A 29 -30.96 -19.71 35.42
CA ILE A 29 -30.20 -18.62 34.80
C ILE A 29 -28.69 -18.82 35.02
N GLY A 30 -28.27 -19.21 36.22
CA GLY A 30 -26.86 -19.49 36.53
C GLY A 30 -26.28 -20.64 35.71
N VAL A 31 -27.03 -21.75 35.58
CA VAL A 31 -26.63 -22.91 34.77
C VAL A 31 -26.59 -22.54 33.29
N ALA A 32 -27.58 -21.82 32.77
CA ALA A 32 -27.60 -21.37 31.39
C ALA A 32 -26.40 -20.46 31.08
N ALA A 33 -26.07 -19.52 31.97
CA ALA A 33 -24.90 -18.66 31.82
C ALA A 33 -23.60 -19.47 31.82
N LEU A 34 -23.46 -20.46 32.71
CA LEU A 34 -22.29 -21.35 32.75
C LEU A 34 -22.14 -22.16 31.45
N LEU A 35 -23.23 -22.71 30.91
CA LEU A 35 -23.23 -23.46 29.66
C LEU A 35 -22.83 -22.58 28.47
N VAL A 36 -23.29 -21.33 28.40
CA VAL A 36 -22.89 -20.38 27.36
C VAL A 36 -21.39 -20.08 27.44
N VAL A 37 -20.84 -19.88 28.65
CA VAL A 37 -19.40 -19.67 28.85
C VAL A 37 -18.59 -20.91 28.46
N ALA A 38 -19.04 -22.11 28.85
CA ALA A 38 -18.39 -23.37 28.51
C ALA A 38 -18.40 -23.63 26.99
N ALA A 39 -19.53 -23.40 26.33
CA ALA A 39 -19.65 -23.51 24.88
C ALA A 39 -18.73 -22.50 24.15
N GLY A 40 -18.67 -21.26 24.63
CA GLY A 40 -17.74 -20.24 24.14
C GLY A 40 -16.27 -20.64 24.32
N ALA A 41 -15.90 -21.18 25.48
CA ALA A 41 -14.56 -21.67 25.76
C ALA A 41 -14.18 -22.88 24.90
N LEU A 42 -15.10 -23.84 24.70
CA LEU A 42 -14.90 -25.00 23.83
C LEU A 42 -14.76 -24.59 22.36
N ALA A 43 -15.56 -23.63 21.89
CA ALA A 43 -15.46 -23.07 20.56
C ALA A 43 -14.09 -22.39 20.35
N LEU A 44 -13.64 -21.58 21.33
CA LEU A 44 -12.32 -20.95 21.30
C LEU A 44 -11.18 -21.98 21.33
N TRP A 45 -11.33 -23.05 22.11
CA TRP A 45 -10.35 -24.14 22.18
C TRP A 45 -10.28 -24.93 20.88
N ARG A 46 -11.42 -25.31 20.29
CA ARG A 46 -11.47 -25.97 18.97
C ARG A 46 -10.90 -25.07 17.89
N GLN A 47 -11.22 -23.77 17.93
CA GLN A 47 -10.64 -22.79 17.02
C GLN A 47 -9.11 -22.71 17.16
N ARG A 48 -8.57 -22.80 18.39
CA ARG A 48 -7.11 -22.83 18.63
C ARG A 48 -6.46 -24.15 18.20
N GLN A 49 -7.11 -25.29 18.39
CA GLN A 49 -6.58 -26.59 17.94
C GLN A 49 -6.60 -26.71 16.41
N GLY A 50 -7.60 -26.13 15.77
CA GLY A 50 -7.70 -26.08 14.31
C GLY A 50 -6.93 -24.92 13.67
N ASP A 51 -6.28 -24.06 14.45
CA ASP A 51 -5.44 -22.98 13.92
C ASP A 51 -4.07 -23.58 13.52
N PRO A 52 -3.81 -23.83 12.22
CA PRO A 52 -2.55 -24.45 11.79
C PRO A 52 -1.33 -23.59 12.11
N TRP A 53 -1.55 -22.36 12.58
CA TRP A 53 -0.53 -21.41 12.93
C TRP A 53 -0.30 -21.27 14.45
N ALA A 54 -1.04 -21.97 15.31
CA ALA A 54 -0.76 -21.96 16.75
C ALA A 54 0.65 -22.54 17.07
N ARG A 55 1.23 -23.29 16.11
CA ARG A 55 2.59 -23.85 16.19
C ARG A 55 3.72 -22.82 16.08
N TYR A 56 3.45 -21.63 15.56
CA TYR A 56 4.48 -20.61 15.40
C TYR A 56 4.71 -19.92 16.75
N ARG A 57 5.93 -20.06 17.27
CA ARG A 57 6.37 -19.38 18.49
C ARG A 57 7.81 -18.92 18.31
N PRO A 58 8.20 -17.79 18.90
CA PRO A 58 9.59 -17.44 19.01
C PRO A 58 10.35 -18.55 19.76
N VAL A 59 11.50 -18.94 19.23
CA VAL A 59 12.43 -19.86 19.91
C VAL A 59 13.79 -19.20 19.98
N PRO A 60 14.60 -19.46 21.03
CA PRO A 60 15.96 -18.97 21.05
C PRO A 60 16.77 -19.61 19.92
N LEU A 61 17.66 -18.83 19.30
CA LEU A 61 18.65 -19.35 18.35
C LEU A 61 19.74 -20.10 19.12
N ASP A 62 20.14 -21.26 18.60
CA ASP A 62 21.26 -22.01 19.17
C ASP A 62 22.59 -21.40 18.68
N PRO A 63 23.41 -20.83 19.57
CA PRO A 63 24.69 -20.24 19.18
C PRO A 63 25.69 -21.27 18.62
N GLY A 64 25.54 -22.57 18.93
CA GLY A 64 26.38 -23.65 18.43
C GLY A 64 26.00 -24.13 17.03
N LYS A 65 24.81 -23.76 16.52
CA LYS A 65 24.33 -24.15 15.20
C LYS A 65 24.58 -23.04 14.19
N THR A 66 25.05 -23.42 13.00
CA THR A 66 25.11 -22.51 11.85
C THR A 66 23.83 -22.61 11.03
N TYR A 67 23.25 -21.47 10.68
CA TYR A 67 22.05 -21.36 9.86
C TYR A 67 22.40 -20.82 8.48
N GLU A 68 22.02 -21.54 7.42
CA GLU A 68 22.23 -21.12 6.03
C GLU A 68 20.88 -20.69 5.44
N LEU A 69 20.71 -19.38 5.26
CA LEU A 69 19.47 -18.77 4.77
C LEU A 69 19.59 -18.34 3.31
N VAL A 70 18.52 -18.52 2.54
CA VAL A 70 18.36 -17.97 1.19
C VAL A 70 17.44 -16.75 1.25
N LEU A 71 17.98 -15.59 0.89
CA LEU A 71 17.24 -14.35 0.67
C LEU A 71 17.04 -14.15 -0.83
N TRP A 72 15.79 -14.13 -1.28
CA TRP A 72 15.44 -13.61 -2.59
C TRP A 72 15.14 -12.13 -2.47
N GLU A 73 15.92 -11.27 -3.11
CA GLU A 73 15.64 -9.84 -3.15
C GLU A 73 15.25 -9.44 -4.56
N THR A 74 14.09 -8.78 -4.66
CA THR A 74 13.63 -8.27 -5.95
C THR A 74 14.43 -7.01 -6.29
N GLU A 75 14.98 -6.97 -7.50
CA GLU A 75 15.58 -5.77 -8.05
C GLU A 75 14.50 -4.71 -8.20
N MET A 76 14.45 -3.81 -7.22
CA MET A 76 13.57 -2.67 -7.35
C MET A 76 13.86 -1.97 -8.68
N PRO A 77 12.83 -1.68 -9.49
CA PRO A 77 12.92 -0.71 -10.57
C PRO A 77 12.97 0.69 -9.96
N VAL A 78 13.70 0.86 -8.84
CA VAL A 78 14.55 2.03 -8.69
C VAL A 78 15.54 1.89 -9.83
N ALA A 79 15.08 2.22 -11.03
CA ALA A 79 15.94 2.78 -12.01
C ALA A 79 16.79 3.78 -11.20
N VAL A 80 18.09 3.50 -11.12
CA VAL A 80 18.99 4.46 -11.73
C VAL A 80 18.29 4.77 -13.04
N LEU A 81 17.37 5.75 -13.07
CA LEU A 81 16.96 6.36 -14.32
C LEU A 81 18.31 6.82 -14.80
N PRO A 82 18.95 6.12 -15.75
CA PRO A 82 20.26 6.50 -16.19
C PRO A 82 19.98 7.68 -17.09
N ASP A 83 19.60 8.83 -16.52
CA ASP A 83 18.79 9.82 -17.20
C ASP A 83 17.41 9.22 -17.66
N PRO A 84 16.24 9.74 -17.24
CA PRO A 84 14.95 9.33 -17.83
C PRO A 84 14.90 9.52 -19.35
N LEU A 85 15.84 10.26 -19.92
CA LEU A 85 16.03 10.42 -21.35
C LEU A 85 16.75 9.25 -22.04
N ARG A 86 17.32 8.29 -21.30
CA ARG A 86 17.78 7.02 -21.90
C ARG A 86 16.61 6.04 -21.96
N LEU A 87 16.01 5.97 -23.15
CA LEU A 87 14.97 5.01 -23.51
C LEU A 87 15.43 3.55 -23.22
N PRO A 88 14.49 2.66 -22.85
CA PRO A 88 14.77 1.23 -22.71
C PRO A 88 15.26 0.66 -24.05
N GLY A 89 16.54 0.26 -24.13
CA GLY A 89 17.18 -0.26 -25.35
C GLY A 89 18.62 0.23 -25.57
N GLY A 90 19.07 1.26 -24.85
CA GLY A 90 20.48 1.65 -24.85
C GLY A 90 21.36 0.58 -24.16
N PRO A 91 22.59 0.31 -24.63
CA PRO A 91 23.48 -0.64 -23.98
C PRO A 91 23.69 -0.23 -22.52
N SER A 92 23.48 -1.18 -21.60
CA SER A 92 23.87 -1.01 -20.20
C SER A 92 25.34 -0.58 -20.19
N PRO A 93 25.74 0.46 -19.42
CA PRO A 93 27.15 0.71 -19.22
C PRO A 93 27.73 -0.55 -18.58
N GLU A 94 28.57 -1.27 -19.33
CA GLU A 94 29.31 -2.38 -18.77
C GLU A 94 30.00 -1.88 -17.49
N PRO A 95 30.00 -2.68 -16.42
CA PRO A 95 30.76 -2.34 -15.23
C PRO A 95 32.20 -2.14 -15.67
N ARG A 96 32.69 -0.88 -15.63
CA ARG A 96 34.09 -0.57 -15.92
C ARG A 96 34.94 -1.47 -15.03
N ALA A 97 35.63 -2.42 -15.64
CA ALA A 97 36.57 -3.26 -14.92
C ALA A 97 37.59 -2.36 -14.21
N PRO A 98 37.87 -2.59 -12.92
CA PRO A 98 38.91 -1.84 -12.23
C PRO A 98 40.27 -2.34 -12.71
N GLY A 99 40.88 -1.60 -13.63
CA GLY A 99 42.26 -1.80 -14.12
C GLY A 99 42.38 -1.32 -15.56
N ALA A 100 43.42 -0.64 -16.01
CA ALA A 100 44.77 -0.53 -15.48
C ALA A 100 45.35 0.83 -15.90
N ALA A 101 46.13 1.44 -15.01
CA ALA A 101 47.10 2.44 -15.41
C ALA A 101 48.19 1.74 -16.24
N GLY A 102 48.25 2.07 -17.53
CA GLY A 102 49.29 1.63 -18.46
C GLY A 102 49.74 2.81 -19.33
N PRO A 103 51.04 3.03 -19.52
CA PRO A 103 51.59 4.30 -19.98
C PRO A 103 51.72 4.38 -21.52
N GLY A 104 51.62 5.61 -22.04
CA GLY A 104 52.54 6.18 -23.02
C GLY A 104 52.71 5.56 -24.42
N GLY A 105 52.54 6.40 -25.45
CA GLY A 105 53.01 6.20 -26.84
C GLY A 105 51.83 5.98 -27.81
N GLY A 106 51.70 6.61 -28.96
CA GLY A 106 52.63 7.38 -29.77
C GLY A 106 52.43 7.00 -31.25
N ARG A 107 51.83 7.92 -32.02
CA ARG A 107 51.91 8.09 -33.50
C ARG A 107 51.28 7.10 -34.51
N SER A 108 50.70 7.76 -35.53
CA SER A 108 50.63 7.45 -36.98
C SER A 108 49.47 6.66 -37.59
N ALA A 109 48.56 7.43 -38.22
CA ALA A 109 48.29 7.57 -39.67
C ALA A 109 47.94 6.37 -40.59
N ALA A 110 46.81 6.57 -41.30
CA ALA A 110 46.53 6.35 -42.73
C ALA A 110 46.03 4.98 -43.27
N GLY A 111 45.03 5.09 -44.19
CA GLY A 111 44.50 4.06 -45.11
C GLY A 111 43.27 3.34 -44.55
N GLY A 112 42.08 3.28 -45.15
CA GLY A 112 41.64 3.21 -46.55
C GLY A 112 40.53 2.13 -46.62
N PRO A 113 39.47 2.25 -47.44
CA PRO A 113 38.18 1.59 -47.18
C PRO A 113 38.05 0.19 -47.80
N GLY A 114 37.30 -0.69 -47.14
CA GLY A 114 37.00 -2.03 -47.63
C GLY A 114 35.60 -2.49 -47.23
N THR A 115 34.68 -2.39 -48.18
CA THR A 115 33.36 -3.05 -48.19
C THR A 115 33.50 -4.57 -48.09
N ARG A 116 32.67 -5.23 -47.28
CA ARG A 116 32.14 -6.58 -47.56
C ARG A 116 30.94 -6.89 -46.67
N SER A 117 29.81 -7.03 -47.34
CA SER A 117 28.58 -7.63 -46.83
C SER A 117 28.79 -9.11 -46.57
N SER A 118 28.25 -9.61 -45.46
CA SER A 118 28.02 -11.04 -45.24
C SER A 118 26.76 -11.22 -44.41
N GLU A 119 25.70 -11.67 -45.08
CA GLU A 119 24.55 -12.36 -44.49
C GLU A 119 24.99 -13.58 -43.67
N PRO A 120 24.31 -13.92 -42.57
CA PRO A 120 24.31 -15.27 -42.04
C PRO A 120 23.05 -16.03 -42.45
N ALA A 121 23.29 -17.23 -42.98
CA ALA A 121 22.34 -18.24 -43.37
C ALA A 121 21.42 -18.69 -42.22
N ARG A 122 20.14 -18.88 -42.53
CA ARG A 122 19.15 -19.61 -41.73
C ARG A 122 19.50 -21.10 -41.72
N ALA A 123 19.72 -21.67 -40.54
CA ALA A 123 19.74 -23.11 -40.33
C ALA A 123 18.33 -23.60 -39.99
N GLU A 124 17.84 -24.55 -40.79
CA GLU A 124 16.62 -25.31 -40.57
C GLU A 124 16.81 -26.29 -39.40
N ILE A 125 15.81 -26.36 -38.51
CA ILE A 125 15.73 -27.36 -37.44
C ILE A 125 14.67 -28.39 -37.86
N PRO A 126 14.99 -29.69 -37.97
CA PRO A 126 14.01 -30.72 -38.27
C PRO A 126 13.24 -31.15 -37.03
N SER A 127 11.92 -31.24 -37.20
CA SER A 127 10.93 -31.74 -36.24
C SER A 127 11.15 -33.23 -35.95
N GLY A 128 11.41 -33.57 -34.68
CA GLY A 128 11.57 -34.94 -34.19
C GLY A 128 10.43 -35.36 -33.27
N GLN A 129 9.62 -36.31 -33.77
CA GLN A 129 8.92 -37.42 -33.09
C GLN A 129 8.68 -37.37 -31.57
N GLU A 130 7.40 -37.36 -31.20
CA GLU A 130 6.88 -37.83 -29.92
C GLU A 130 6.91 -39.38 -29.84
N PRO A 131 7.31 -39.97 -28.71
CA PRO A 131 6.88 -41.32 -28.35
C PRO A 131 5.82 -41.28 -27.25
N SER A 132 4.67 -41.85 -27.60
CA SER A 132 3.62 -42.35 -26.71
C SER A 132 4.21 -43.32 -25.68
N GLY A 133 3.95 -43.06 -24.39
CA GLY A 133 4.38 -43.89 -23.27
C GLY A 133 3.24 -44.04 -22.25
N ALA A 134 2.77 -45.26 -22.10
CA ALA A 134 1.57 -45.66 -21.37
C ALA A 134 1.65 -45.45 -19.85
N ALA A 135 0.50 -45.09 -19.28
CA ALA A 135 0.26 -44.96 -17.86
C ALA A 135 0.20 -46.34 -17.18
N GLY A 136 1.07 -46.55 -16.19
CA GLY A 136 0.97 -47.64 -15.21
C GLY A 136 0.64 -47.07 -13.83
N SER A 137 -0.53 -47.43 -13.29
CA SER A 137 -0.95 -47.15 -11.92
C SER A 137 -0.12 -47.95 -10.90
N PRO A 138 0.34 -47.37 -9.79
CA PRO A 138 0.73 -48.15 -8.62
C PRO A 138 -0.45 -48.32 -7.66
N GLY A 139 -0.73 -49.57 -7.29
CA GLY A 139 -1.71 -49.96 -6.29
C GLY A 139 -1.31 -49.60 -4.85
N PRO A 140 -2.25 -49.71 -3.89
CA PRO A 140 -2.02 -49.35 -2.50
C PRO A 140 -1.29 -50.48 -1.76
N SER A 141 -0.21 -50.15 -1.05
CA SER A 141 0.44 -51.06 -0.10
C SER A 141 -0.18 -50.90 1.28
N ASP A 142 -0.83 -51.96 1.72
CA ASP A 142 -1.20 -52.23 3.11
C ASP A 142 0.05 -52.33 4.00
N LEU A 143 0.09 -51.56 5.08
CA LEU A 143 0.89 -51.88 6.26
C LEU A 143 0.05 -51.63 7.51
N ALA A 144 -0.59 -52.70 7.97
CA ALA A 144 -1.12 -52.84 9.31
C ALA A 144 0.04 -53.20 10.26
N GLY A 145 0.13 -52.48 11.38
CA GLY A 145 1.03 -52.79 12.49
C GLY A 145 0.54 -52.09 13.76
N GLN A 146 -0.18 -52.85 14.59
CA GLN A 146 -0.69 -52.45 15.91
C GLN A 146 0.30 -52.87 17.03
N PRO A 147 0.07 -52.51 18.32
CA PRO A 147 1.06 -51.81 19.16
C PRO A 147 1.68 -52.68 20.26
N GLY A 148 2.80 -52.20 20.82
CA GLY A 148 3.39 -52.71 22.07
C GLY A 148 3.44 -51.61 23.15
N PRO A 149 3.16 -51.92 24.43
CA PRO A 149 3.07 -50.94 25.51
C PRO A 149 4.43 -50.70 26.17
N THR A 150 4.71 -49.48 26.61
CA THR A 150 5.77 -49.23 27.60
C THR A 150 5.33 -48.15 28.58
N ALA A 151 5.29 -48.54 29.85
CA ALA A 151 4.96 -47.73 31.02
C ALA A 151 6.14 -46.80 31.41
N PRO A 152 5.91 -45.82 32.30
CA PRO A 152 6.77 -44.65 32.47
C PRO A 152 7.82 -44.85 33.57
N PRO A 153 8.91 -44.05 33.61
CA PRO A 153 9.66 -43.84 34.82
C PRO A 153 9.29 -42.51 35.49
N GLU A 154 8.94 -42.71 36.76
CA GLU A 154 8.97 -41.90 37.96
C GLU A 154 9.81 -40.61 38.00
N ALA A 155 9.28 -39.73 38.85
CA ALA A 155 9.84 -38.46 39.27
C ALA A 155 11.08 -38.65 40.16
N GLY A 156 12.22 -38.10 39.72
CA GLY A 156 13.41 -37.88 40.55
C GLY A 156 13.60 -36.39 40.85
N LYS A 157 13.29 -35.98 42.09
CA LYS A 157 13.75 -34.72 42.68
C LYS A 157 15.24 -34.88 43.02
N SER A 158 16.10 -34.00 42.50
CA SER A 158 17.39 -33.68 43.12
C SER A 158 17.77 -32.26 42.80
N GLY A 159 17.91 -31.46 43.86
CA GLY A 159 18.46 -30.13 43.80
C GLY A 159 19.99 -30.19 43.74
N ALA A 160 20.56 -29.24 43.01
CA ALA A 160 21.96 -28.87 43.11
C ALA A 160 22.08 -27.33 42.99
N PRO A 161 23.02 -26.71 43.73
CA PRO A 161 23.07 -25.28 43.93
C PRO A 161 23.60 -24.51 42.72
N SER A 162 23.02 -23.34 42.52
CA SER A 162 23.44 -22.31 41.56
C SER A 162 24.75 -21.67 42.02
N SER A 163 25.84 -22.00 41.33
CA SER A 163 27.10 -21.24 41.34
C SER A 163 27.02 -20.16 40.26
N SER A 164 26.92 -18.91 40.71
CA SER A 164 26.96 -17.70 39.89
C SER A 164 28.41 -17.26 39.70
N GLU A 165 29.04 -17.73 38.62
CA GLU A 165 30.28 -17.12 38.13
C GLU A 165 29.94 -15.84 37.36
N THR A 166 30.44 -14.73 37.90
CA THR A 166 30.29 -13.38 37.37
C THR A 166 31.38 -13.15 36.34
N GLY A 167 31.07 -13.33 35.06
CA GLY A 167 31.94 -12.91 33.95
C GLY A 167 31.86 -11.38 33.73
N PRO A 168 32.90 -10.75 33.19
CA PRO A 168 32.97 -9.29 33.01
C PRO A 168 32.01 -8.87 31.89
N GLY A 169 30.80 -8.47 32.27
CA GLY A 169 29.80 -7.93 31.38
C GLY A 169 30.25 -6.56 30.85
N ALA A 170 30.39 -6.45 29.53
CA ALA A 170 30.41 -5.18 28.83
C ALA A 170 29.25 -4.33 29.35
N GLY A 171 29.55 -3.13 29.84
CA GLY A 171 28.59 -2.19 30.40
C GLY A 171 27.56 -1.79 29.35
N THR A 172 26.49 -2.56 29.23
CA THR A 172 25.29 -2.15 28.52
C THR A 172 24.75 -0.97 29.32
N GLU A 173 24.85 0.25 28.77
CA GLU A 173 24.09 1.40 29.30
C GLU A 173 22.68 0.92 29.64
N PRO A 174 22.08 1.37 30.77
CA PRO A 174 20.72 1.01 31.14
C PRO A 174 19.77 1.45 30.02
N GLY A 175 19.57 0.55 29.06
CA GLY A 175 18.89 0.82 27.82
C GLY A 175 17.50 1.30 28.15
N ARG A 176 17.15 2.46 27.59
CA ARG A 176 15.81 3.08 27.67
C ARG A 176 14.76 1.97 27.45
N ARG A 177 14.18 1.46 28.55
CA ARG A 177 13.36 0.23 28.53
C ARG A 177 12.21 0.43 27.54
N GLY A 178 12.27 -0.21 26.39
CA GLY A 178 11.18 -0.27 25.41
C GLY A 178 11.32 0.61 24.16
N GLY A 179 12.42 1.34 23.97
CA GLY A 179 12.70 2.03 22.71
C GLY A 179 13.13 1.07 21.58
N PRO A 180 12.96 1.45 20.30
CA PRO A 180 13.55 0.70 19.20
C PRO A 180 15.08 0.69 19.34
N PRO A 181 15.77 -0.45 19.07
CA PRO A 181 17.23 -0.43 19.07
C PRO A 181 17.74 0.56 18.03
N PRO A 182 18.85 1.27 18.34
CA PRO A 182 19.42 2.25 17.45
C PRO A 182 19.82 1.58 16.13
N VAL A 183 19.58 2.28 15.02
CA VAL A 183 20.04 1.79 13.71
C VAL A 183 21.52 2.17 13.58
N PRO A 184 22.41 1.21 13.26
CA PRO A 184 23.82 1.51 13.04
C PRO A 184 24.02 2.60 11.98
N PRO A 185 25.04 3.47 12.11
CA PRO A 185 25.41 4.38 11.05
C PRO A 185 25.81 3.60 9.79
N LEU A 186 25.63 4.22 8.62
CA LEU A 186 26.21 3.72 7.38
C LEU A 186 27.73 3.83 7.48
N ALA A 187 28.46 2.88 6.90
CA ALA A 187 29.92 2.89 6.92
C ALA A 187 30.48 4.09 6.15
N GLU A 188 29.77 4.52 5.10
CA GLU A 188 30.18 5.61 4.22
C GLU A 188 29.01 6.58 3.98
N PRO A 189 29.28 7.87 3.68
CA PRO A 189 28.30 8.77 3.10
C PRO A 189 28.26 8.58 1.58
N GLY A 190 27.11 8.22 1.01
CA GLY A 190 27.03 8.13 -0.45
C GLY A 190 25.65 7.80 -1.01
N PRO A 191 25.44 8.02 -2.32
CA PRO A 191 24.31 7.45 -3.02
C PRO A 191 24.52 5.93 -3.18
N PHE A 192 23.91 5.12 -2.32
CA PHE A 192 24.00 3.66 -2.43
C PHE A 192 23.05 3.10 -3.47
N THR A 193 23.54 2.26 -4.38
CA THR A 193 22.67 1.34 -5.13
C THR A 193 21.93 0.42 -4.15
N HIS A 194 20.80 -0.15 -4.59
CA HIS A 194 20.06 -1.11 -3.77
C HIS A 194 20.94 -2.30 -3.35
N ARG A 195 21.85 -2.74 -4.23
CA ARG A 195 22.78 -3.84 -3.95
C ARG A 195 23.81 -3.50 -2.88
N GLU A 196 24.46 -2.34 -2.98
CA GLU A 196 25.45 -1.88 -1.98
C GLU A 196 24.80 -1.65 -0.61
N TYR A 197 23.59 -1.08 -0.60
CA TYR A 197 22.80 -0.94 0.61
C TYR A 197 22.54 -2.31 1.26
N LEU A 198 22.07 -3.30 0.51
CA LEU A 198 21.75 -4.62 1.07
C LEU A 198 23.02 -5.32 1.56
N GLN A 199 24.14 -5.19 0.85
CA GLN A 199 25.43 -5.74 1.28
C GLN A 199 25.88 -5.16 2.63
N GLN A 200 25.76 -3.85 2.82
CA GLN A 200 26.06 -3.22 4.12
C GLN A 200 25.11 -3.69 5.23
N ALA A 201 23.82 -3.84 4.91
CA ALA A 201 22.83 -4.39 5.84
C ALA A 201 23.23 -5.79 6.30
N LEU A 202 23.56 -6.67 5.35
CA LEU A 202 23.94 -8.06 5.63
C LEU A 202 25.28 -8.15 6.37
N ALA A 203 26.24 -7.26 6.08
CA ALA A 203 27.48 -7.17 6.86
C ALA A 203 27.21 -6.75 8.32
N ALA A 204 26.30 -5.81 8.54
CA ALA A 204 25.88 -5.42 9.89
C ALA A 204 25.12 -6.55 10.60
N PHE A 205 24.25 -7.26 9.89
CA PHE A 205 23.53 -8.42 10.38
C PHE A 205 24.49 -9.55 10.79
N ALA A 206 25.47 -9.89 9.95
CA ALA A 206 26.44 -10.94 10.22
C ALA A 206 27.30 -10.66 11.46
N ARG A 207 27.59 -9.38 11.76
CA ARG A 207 28.27 -9.01 13.02
C ARG A 207 27.40 -9.26 14.25
N GLN A 208 26.09 -9.04 14.13
CA GLN A 208 25.13 -9.25 15.22
C GLN A 208 24.78 -10.74 15.39
N PHE A 209 24.73 -11.49 14.30
CA PHE A 209 24.36 -12.91 14.25
C PHE A 209 25.42 -13.72 13.49
N PRO A 210 26.60 -13.95 14.10
CA PRO A 210 27.74 -14.59 13.40
C PRO A 210 27.49 -16.04 13.00
N ASN A 211 26.50 -16.71 13.61
CA ASN A 211 26.09 -18.06 13.29
C ASN A 211 25.03 -18.15 12.18
N ILE A 212 24.61 -17.02 11.60
CA ILE A 212 23.67 -16.98 10.47
C ILE A 212 24.41 -16.51 9.21
N ARG A 213 24.38 -17.34 8.17
CA ARG A 213 24.91 -17.03 6.84
C ARG A 213 23.75 -16.82 5.87
N VAL A 214 23.87 -15.80 5.02
CA VAL A 214 22.81 -15.39 4.10
C VAL A 214 23.34 -15.43 2.68
N ARG A 215 22.71 -16.24 1.83
CA ARG A 215 22.90 -16.24 0.38
C ARG A 215 21.82 -15.37 -0.26
N VAL A 216 22.24 -14.34 -0.99
CA VAL A 216 21.32 -13.46 -1.72
C VAL A 216 21.17 -13.93 -3.16
N GLU A 217 19.93 -14.04 -3.62
CA GLU A 217 19.59 -14.22 -5.04
C GLU A 217 18.78 -12.99 -5.49
N TRP A 218 19.33 -12.26 -6.46
CA TRP A 218 18.64 -11.13 -7.08
C TRP A 218 17.66 -11.62 -8.13
N ILE A 219 16.43 -11.11 -8.10
CA ILE A 219 15.38 -11.50 -9.03
C ILE A 219 14.87 -10.23 -9.74
N PRO A 220 14.78 -10.22 -11.08
CA PRO A 220 14.12 -9.14 -11.80
C PRO A 220 12.69 -8.92 -11.30
N ALA A 221 12.28 -7.65 -11.15
CA ALA A 221 10.93 -7.27 -10.72
C ALA A 221 9.81 -8.00 -11.47
N SER A 222 9.96 -8.11 -12.79
CA SER A 222 9.00 -8.74 -13.69
C SER A 222 8.86 -10.25 -13.50
N GLU A 223 9.85 -10.92 -12.90
CA GLU A 223 9.90 -12.37 -12.73
C GLU A 223 9.63 -12.82 -11.29
N ALA A 224 9.72 -11.89 -10.33
CA ALA A 224 9.72 -12.20 -8.90
C ALA A 224 8.46 -12.96 -8.46
N GLN A 225 7.29 -12.54 -8.94
CA GLN A 225 6.03 -13.19 -8.62
C GLN A 225 5.95 -14.61 -9.18
N ASP A 226 6.18 -14.78 -10.48
CA ASP A 226 6.08 -16.08 -11.15
C ASP A 226 7.10 -17.09 -10.61
N ARG A 227 8.31 -16.61 -10.26
CA ARG A 227 9.34 -17.44 -9.64
C ARG A 227 8.95 -17.85 -8.22
N LEU A 228 8.40 -16.94 -7.41
CA LEU A 228 7.91 -17.26 -6.07
C LEU A 228 6.74 -18.25 -6.11
N GLN A 229 5.77 -18.08 -7.01
CA GLN A 229 4.63 -18.99 -7.13
C GLN A 229 5.08 -20.42 -7.49
N ARG A 230 6.00 -20.56 -8.46
CA ARG A 230 6.60 -21.87 -8.79
C ARG A 230 7.33 -22.48 -7.58
N ALA A 231 8.13 -21.69 -6.88
CA ALA A 231 8.87 -22.16 -5.72
C ALA A 231 7.94 -22.61 -4.58
N LEU A 232 6.80 -21.93 -4.38
CA LEU A 232 5.79 -22.32 -3.41
C LEU A 232 5.08 -23.62 -3.81
N ALA A 233 4.71 -23.76 -5.09
CA ALA A 233 4.13 -24.99 -5.63
C ALA A 233 5.07 -26.19 -5.47
N ASP A 234 6.37 -25.98 -5.70
CA ASP A 234 7.42 -26.99 -5.52
C ASP A 234 7.76 -27.24 -4.04
N GLY A 235 7.20 -26.45 -3.11
CA GLY A 235 7.50 -26.55 -1.69
C GLY A 235 8.90 -26.09 -1.29
N LYS A 236 9.56 -25.33 -2.17
CA LYS A 236 10.94 -24.85 -2.05
C LYS A 236 11.03 -23.31 -2.14
N PRO A 237 10.21 -22.55 -1.38
CA PRO A 237 10.38 -21.09 -1.34
C PRO A 237 11.74 -20.71 -0.72
N PRO A 238 12.23 -19.48 -0.95
CA PRO A 238 13.37 -18.95 -0.20
C PRO A 238 13.01 -18.82 1.28
N ASP A 239 14.01 -18.72 2.17
CA ASP A 239 13.74 -18.50 3.59
C ASP A 239 13.17 -17.10 3.83
N VAL A 240 13.68 -16.10 3.11
CA VAL A 240 13.17 -14.72 3.10
C VAL A 240 12.99 -14.25 1.66
N PHE A 241 11.88 -13.56 1.39
CA PHE A 241 11.62 -12.90 0.11
C PHE A 241 11.37 -11.40 0.32
N GLY A 242 12.20 -10.57 -0.27
CA GLY A 242 12.05 -9.13 -0.37
C GLY A 242 11.38 -8.73 -1.67
N GLY A 243 10.28 -7.99 -1.57
CA GLY A 243 9.54 -7.50 -2.72
C GLY A 243 8.71 -6.26 -2.38
N TRP A 244 7.75 -5.95 -3.24
CA TRP A 244 6.76 -4.90 -3.05
C TRP A 244 5.45 -5.22 -3.76
N GLY A 245 4.41 -4.46 -3.44
CA GLY A 245 3.09 -4.60 -4.04
C GLY A 245 2.44 -5.95 -3.70
N SER A 246 1.77 -6.53 -4.69
CA SER A 246 0.93 -7.73 -4.56
C SER A 246 1.70 -9.01 -4.40
N ALA A 247 3.01 -8.98 -4.71
CA ALA A 247 3.86 -10.13 -4.51
C ALA A 247 3.99 -10.53 -3.04
N LEU A 248 3.62 -9.65 -2.10
CA LEU A 248 3.90 -9.82 -0.68
C LEU A 248 2.80 -10.54 0.13
N LEU A 249 1.64 -10.86 -0.46
CA LEU A 249 0.56 -11.53 0.28
C LEU A 249 0.08 -12.78 -0.47
N VAL A 250 0.85 -13.87 -0.34
CA VAL A 250 0.57 -15.12 -1.06
C VAL A 250 -0.40 -16.05 -0.31
N ARG A 251 -0.53 -15.90 1.02
CA ARG A 251 -1.41 -16.75 1.87
C ARG A 251 -1.15 -18.25 1.70
N HIS A 252 0.11 -18.61 1.50
CA HIS A 252 0.51 -20.00 1.35
C HIS A 252 0.73 -20.67 2.72
N PRO A 253 0.44 -21.98 2.90
CA PRO A 253 0.71 -22.70 4.16
C PRO A 253 2.17 -22.64 4.66
N LEU A 254 3.10 -22.36 3.74
CA LEU A 254 4.53 -22.18 4.03
C LEU A 254 4.90 -20.76 4.46
N GLN A 255 4.06 -19.76 4.19
CA GLN A 255 4.34 -18.39 4.62
C GLN A 255 4.24 -18.28 6.14
N VAL A 256 5.17 -17.62 6.80
CA VAL A 256 5.21 -17.51 8.25
C VAL A 256 4.45 -16.26 8.68
N PRO A 257 3.46 -16.36 9.59
CA PRO A 257 2.76 -15.19 10.11
C PRO A 257 3.69 -14.36 10.99
N LEU A 258 3.53 -13.05 10.92
CA LEU A 258 4.33 -12.07 11.65
C LEU A 258 3.96 -12.01 13.14
N ASP A 259 2.67 -12.16 13.46
CA ASP A 259 2.14 -11.87 14.80
C ASP A 259 2.82 -12.59 15.97
N PRO A 260 3.21 -13.87 15.87
CA PRO A 260 3.92 -14.57 16.95
C PRO A 260 5.29 -13.96 17.25
N TYR A 261 5.91 -13.31 16.27
CA TYR A 261 7.23 -12.73 16.36
C TYR A 261 7.20 -11.22 16.58
N LEU A 262 6.12 -10.54 16.22
CA LEU A 262 5.98 -9.09 16.37
C LEU A 262 5.27 -8.71 17.68
N GLY A 263 6.08 -8.44 18.70
CA GLY A 263 5.61 -8.06 20.04
C GLY A 263 4.79 -6.76 20.06
N ARG A 264 3.92 -6.60 21.07
CA ARG A 264 3.01 -5.43 21.14
C ARG A 264 3.72 -4.08 21.20
N SER A 265 4.88 -4.01 21.87
CA SER A 265 5.73 -2.80 21.91
C SER A 265 6.34 -2.52 20.55
N GLU A 266 6.92 -3.56 19.93
CA GLU A 266 7.55 -3.49 18.60
C GLU A 266 6.57 -3.06 17.51
N ARG A 267 5.29 -3.48 17.57
CA ARG A 267 4.26 -3.02 16.62
C ARG A 267 4.15 -1.51 16.52
N ARG A 268 4.40 -0.78 17.61
CA ARG A 268 4.29 0.69 17.65
C ARG A 268 5.42 1.37 16.89
N TRP A 269 6.50 0.65 16.63
CA TRP A 269 7.64 1.13 15.84
C TRP A 269 7.36 1.09 14.35
N TYR A 270 6.35 0.35 13.91
CA TYR A 270 5.99 0.26 12.50
C TYR A 270 4.83 1.17 12.14
N ASN A 271 4.81 1.60 10.88
CA ASN A 271 3.69 2.31 10.28
C ASN A 271 2.42 1.42 10.40
N PRO A 272 1.36 1.91 11.08
CA PRO A 272 0.18 1.11 11.38
C PRO A 272 -0.59 0.73 10.11
N THR A 273 -0.58 1.61 9.10
CA THR A 273 -1.24 1.36 7.82
C THR A 273 -0.49 0.28 7.05
N ALA A 274 0.84 0.28 7.02
CA ALA A 274 1.63 -0.79 6.41
C ALA A 274 1.31 -2.17 7.01
N LEU A 275 1.23 -2.25 8.35
CA LEU A 275 0.87 -3.50 9.05
C LEU A 275 -0.56 -3.97 8.72
N LEU A 276 -1.50 -3.03 8.59
CA LEU A 276 -2.89 -3.30 8.22
C LEU A 276 -3.01 -3.79 6.77
N LEU A 277 -2.24 -3.20 5.86
CA LEU A 277 -2.24 -3.53 4.44
C LEU A 277 -1.72 -4.95 4.16
N TYR A 278 -0.85 -5.47 5.01
CA TYR A 278 -0.40 -6.87 4.99
C TYR A 278 -1.19 -7.78 5.91
N GLN A 279 -2.35 -7.34 6.39
CA GLN A 279 -3.21 -8.15 7.24
C GLN A 279 -4.14 -9.03 6.39
N ALA A 280 -4.10 -10.33 6.62
CA ALA A 280 -5.07 -11.30 6.11
C ALA A 280 -5.47 -12.26 7.24
N ASP A 281 -6.75 -12.61 7.31
CA ASP A 281 -7.28 -13.50 8.36
C ASP A 281 -6.93 -13.01 9.77
N ARG A 282 -6.98 -11.68 9.94
CA ARG A 282 -6.62 -10.93 11.16
C ARG A 282 -5.15 -11.09 11.57
N ARG A 283 -4.26 -11.52 10.68
CA ARG A 283 -2.82 -11.71 10.92
C ARG A 283 -2.00 -10.89 9.96
N SER A 284 -0.89 -10.35 10.45
CA SER A 284 0.11 -9.71 9.61
C SER A 284 1.04 -10.78 9.05
N TRP A 285 1.47 -10.63 7.80
CA TRP A 285 2.25 -11.65 7.08
C TRP A 285 3.62 -11.17 6.57
N VAL A 286 3.87 -9.88 6.67
CA VAL A 286 5.00 -9.21 6.01
C VAL A 286 5.61 -8.22 6.96
N TRP A 287 6.94 -8.21 7.05
CA TRP A 287 7.70 -7.16 7.73
C TRP A 287 7.78 -5.93 6.81
N PRO A 288 7.06 -4.83 7.08
CA PRO A 288 7.04 -3.68 6.18
C PRO A 288 8.38 -2.94 6.23
N ARG A 289 8.92 -2.58 5.06
CA ARG A 289 10.15 -1.78 4.92
C ARG A 289 9.83 -0.31 4.66
N TRP A 290 8.86 -0.06 3.77
CA TRP A 290 8.48 1.27 3.32
C TRP A 290 7.04 1.28 2.77
N VAL A 291 6.47 2.49 2.69
CA VAL A 291 5.14 2.76 2.15
C VAL A 291 5.24 3.94 1.18
N ALA A 292 4.69 3.82 -0.01
CA ALA A 292 4.74 4.83 -1.05
C ALA A 292 3.31 5.17 -1.52
N PRO A 293 2.81 6.41 -1.34
CA PRO A 293 1.52 6.78 -1.85
C PRO A 293 1.57 7.02 -3.37
N HIS A 294 0.56 6.56 -4.09
CA HIS A 294 0.27 7.06 -5.43
C HIS A 294 -0.35 8.44 -5.28
N THR A 295 0.30 9.45 -5.86
CA THR A 295 -0.09 10.84 -5.70
C THR A 295 -0.41 11.49 -7.03
N TRP A 296 -1.43 12.34 -7.00
CA TRP A 296 -1.83 13.28 -8.02
C TRP A 296 -1.50 14.67 -7.51
N TRP A 297 -1.10 15.57 -8.38
CA TRP A 297 -0.49 16.83 -8.02
C TRP A 297 -1.30 17.98 -8.54
N VAL A 298 -1.25 19.09 -7.82
CA VAL A 298 -1.86 20.35 -8.21
C VAL A 298 -1.16 21.48 -7.47
N ALA A 299 -0.92 22.61 -8.13
CA ALA A 299 -0.39 23.78 -7.46
C ALA A 299 -1.37 24.30 -6.39
N ALA A 300 -0.86 24.61 -5.19
CA ALA A 300 -1.67 25.09 -4.08
C ALA A 300 -2.40 26.40 -4.41
N ALA A 301 -1.75 27.31 -5.14
CA ALA A 301 -2.37 28.56 -5.61
C ALA A 301 -3.60 28.29 -6.49
N ARG A 302 -3.55 27.26 -7.35
CA ARG A 302 -4.65 26.90 -8.24
C ARG A 302 -5.85 26.34 -7.51
N LEU A 303 -5.63 25.50 -6.50
CA LEU A 303 -6.69 25.06 -5.59
C LEU A 303 -7.41 26.25 -4.95
N ARG A 304 -6.65 27.19 -4.39
CA ARG A 304 -7.22 28.39 -3.74
C ARG A 304 -7.97 29.27 -4.73
N ALA A 305 -7.47 29.43 -5.96
CA ALA A 305 -8.12 30.25 -6.99
C ALA A 305 -9.54 29.76 -7.34
N VAL A 306 -9.80 28.45 -7.26
CA VAL A 306 -11.15 27.86 -7.47
C VAL A 306 -11.91 27.64 -6.15
N GLY A 307 -11.45 28.24 -5.05
CA GLY A 307 -12.10 28.14 -3.74
C GLY A 307 -11.96 26.79 -3.04
N LEU A 308 -11.01 25.94 -3.46
CA LEU A 308 -10.67 24.69 -2.78
C LEU A 308 -9.58 24.92 -1.73
N ASP A 309 -9.76 24.32 -0.55
CA ASP A 309 -8.74 24.35 0.51
C ASP A 309 -7.75 23.16 0.33
N PRO A 310 -6.46 23.43 0.06
CA PRO A 310 -5.44 22.39 -0.02
C PRO A 310 -5.37 21.45 1.17
N ASN A 311 -5.53 21.97 2.40
CA ASN A 311 -5.44 21.14 3.60
C ASN A 311 -6.64 20.21 3.71
N ALA A 312 -7.86 20.71 3.47
CA ALA A 312 -9.06 19.87 3.46
C ALA A 312 -8.97 18.72 2.44
N LEU A 313 -8.50 19.00 1.22
CA LEU A 313 -8.34 17.97 0.18
C LEU A 313 -7.26 16.94 0.54
N LEU A 314 -6.15 17.38 1.14
CA LEU A 314 -5.08 16.46 1.54
C LEU A 314 -5.48 15.58 2.73
N LEU A 315 -6.28 16.12 3.66
CA LEU A 315 -6.79 15.40 4.83
C LEU A 315 -7.90 14.42 4.49
N ALA A 316 -8.83 14.81 3.62
CA ALA A 316 -10.07 14.08 3.37
C ALA A 316 -10.16 13.51 1.95
N GLY A 317 -9.18 13.76 1.08
CA GLY A 317 -9.24 13.41 -0.33
C GLY A 317 -10.17 14.33 -1.11
N TRP A 318 -10.17 14.14 -2.42
CA TRP A 318 -10.86 14.97 -3.40
C TRP A 318 -11.62 14.11 -4.41
N THR A 319 -12.51 14.74 -5.15
CA THR A 319 -13.51 14.11 -5.99
C THR A 319 -13.38 14.50 -7.46
N TYR A 320 -14.07 13.78 -8.34
CA TYR A 320 -14.18 14.15 -9.76
C TYR A 320 -14.72 15.56 -9.94
N ALA A 321 -15.69 15.98 -9.11
CA ALA A 321 -16.22 17.34 -9.13
C ALA A 321 -15.18 18.40 -8.71
N ASP A 322 -14.24 18.05 -7.82
CA ASP A 322 -13.12 18.95 -7.46
C ASP A 322 -12.15 19.11 -8.63
N VAL A 323 -11.87 18.02 -9.36
CA VAL A 323 -11.06 18.07 -10.58
C VAL A 323 -11.77 18.88 -11.66
N GLU A 324 -13.07 18.68 -11.86
CA GLU A 324 -13.87 19.45 -12.83
C GLU A 324 -13.89 20.95 -12.50
N ARG A 325 -13.98 21.33 -11.22
CA ARG A 325 -13.78 22.72 -10.79
C ARG A 325 -12.41 23.25 -11.19
N LEU A 326 -11.36 22.47 -10.98
CA LEU A 326 -10.00 22.86 -11.31
C LEU A 326 -9.75 23.03 -12.80
N VAL A 327 -10.45 22.28 -13.64
CA VAL A 327 -10.36 22.39 -15.11
C VAL A 327 -11.46 23.26 -15.73
N GLY A 328 -12.20 24.03 -14.93
CA GLY A 328 -13.18 25.01 -15.42
C GLY A 328 -14.46 24.41 -16.00
N LEU A 329 -14.85 23.21 -15.56
CA LEU A 329 -16.08 22.52 -16.00
C LEU A 329 -17.23 22.62 -15.01
N ALA A 330 -16.98 23.13 -13.80
CA ALA A 330 -18.01 23.31 -12.80
C ALA A 330 -19.03 24.37 -13.23
N GLY A 331 -20.30 23.96 -13.32
CA GLY A 331 -21.41 24.81 -13.75
C GLY A 331 -22.16 24.32 -14.99
N GLN A 332 -21.63 23.31 -15.71
CA GLN A 332 -22.30 22.73 -16.88
C GLN A 332 -23.12 21.46 -16.55
N SER A 333 -23.04 20.96 -15.30
CA SER A 333 -23.42 19.57 -14.96
C SER A 333 -24.82 19.39 -14.34
N SER A 334 -25.77 20.29 -14.52
CA SER A 334 -27.07 20.22 -13.81
C SER A 334 -28.30 20.35 -14.71
N GLY A 335 -28.32 19.57 -15.80
CA GLY A 335 -29.49 19.42 -16.67
C GLY A 335 -30.21 18.08 -16.59
N GLY A 336 -29.59 16.97 -16.17
CA GLY A 336 -30.27 15.68 -16.27
C GLY A 336 -29.50 14.43 -15.85
N GLU A 337 -29.16 14.28 -14.57
CA GLU A 337 -29.03 12.93 -14.01
C GLU A 337 -30.36 12.52 -13.34
N PRO A 338 -31.15 11.62 -13.96
CA PRO A 338 -32.30 11.02 -13.33
C PRO A 338 -31.85 9.86 -12.42
N GLY A 339 -32.19 9.93 -11.14
CA GLY A 339 -32.23 8.73 -10.28
C GLY A 339 -31.04 8.50 -9.34
N SER A 340 -30.74 9.44 -8.45
CA SER A 340 -30.17 9.07 -7.15
C SER A 340 -31.31 8.85 -6.16
N ALA A 341 -31.80 7.61 -6.10
CA ALA A 341 -32.80 7.20 -5.12
C ALA A 341 -32.16 7.03 -3.74
N GLY A 342 -32.59 7.86 -2.78
CA GLY A 342 -32.61 7.51 -1.36
C GLY A 342 -31.29 7.56 -0.60
N ALA A 343 -30.69 8.75 -0.47
CA ALA A 343 -29.81 9.06 0.67
C ALA A 343 -30.60 9.94 1.66
N GLY A 344 -30.85 9.42 2.85
CA GLY A 344 -31.74 10.00 3.85
C GLY A 344 -31.43 11.46 4.19
N GLU A 345 -32.50 12.25 4.31
CA GLU A 345 -32.50 13.61 4.83
C GLU A 345 -31.74 13.69 6.16
N ALA A 346 -30.63 14.43 6.15
CA ALA A 346 -30.05 14.95 7.38
C ALA A 346 -30.94 16.10 7.89
N PRO A 347 -31.18 16.23 9.21
CA PRO A 347 -32.07 17.24 9.75
C PRO A 347 -31.46 18.65 9.59
N ALA A 348 -32.16 19.49 8.82
CA ALA A 348 -31.81 20.89 8.59
C ALA A 348 -32.05 21.75 9.86
N GLY A 349 -31.01 21.89 10.68
CA GLY A 349 -30.92 22.95 11.69
C GLY A 349 -30.44 24.25 11.06
N ARG A 350 -31.36 25.15 10.74
CA ARG A 350 -31.10 26.45 10.08
C ARG A 350 -30.50 27.45 11.09
N ALA A 351 -29.18 27.57 11.14
CA ALA A 351 -28.51 28.69 11.78
C ALA A 351 -28.22 29.77 10.72
N GLN A 352 -28.92 30.91 10.79
CA GLN A 352 -28.62 32.12 10.02
C GLN A 352 -27.35 32.76 10.62
N GLY A 353 -26.18 32.26 10.22
CA GLY A 353 -24.90 32.91 10.45
C GLY A 353 -24.54 33.76 9.23
N SER A 354 -24.18 35.02 9.48
CA SER A 354 -23.76 36.03 8.50
C SER A 354 -22.79 35.46 7.47
N GLN A 355 -23.25 35.32 6.23
CA GLN A 355 -22.42 34.93 5.10
C GLN A 355 -21.37 36.04 4.88
N PRO A 356 -20.06 35.74 4.85
CA PRO A 356 -19.05 36.76 4.52
C PRO A 356 -19.39 37.36 3.14
N PRO A 357 -19.07 38.65 2.91
CA PRO A 357 -19.42 39.34 1.67
C PRO A 357 -18.94 38.50 0.48
N ALA A 358 -19.88 38.17 -0.41
CA ALA A 358 -19.62 37.41 -1.62
C ALA A 358 -18.52 38.14 -2.40
N SER A 359 -17.30 37.61 -2.32
CA SER A 359 -16.20 38.05 -3.17
C SER A 359 -16.66 37.84 -4.60
N GLN A 360 -16.55 38.87 -5.44
CA GLN A 360 -16.92 38.79 -6.84
C GLN A 360 -16.32 37.52 -7.45
N PRO A 361 -17.08 36.75 -8.26
CA PRO A 361 -16.54 35.57 -8.90
C PRO A 361 -15.31 35.98 -9.71
N PRO A 362 -14.20 35.22 -9.62
CA PRO A 362 -12.97 35.56 -10.35
C PRO A 362 -13.30 35.69 -11.84
N GLU A 363 -12.73 36.72 -12.46
CA GLU A 363 -12.87 36.96 -13.89
C GLU A 363 -12.42 35.71 -14.68
N PRO A 364 -13.19 35.25 -15.67
CA PRO A 364 -12.86 34.04 -16.41
C PRO A 364 -11.50 34.19 -17.11
N LEU A 365 -10.61 33.20 -16.92
CA LEU A 365 -9.32 33.14 -17.60
C LEU A 365 -9.50 33.16 -19.13
N PRO A 366 -8.59 33.81 -19.88
CA PRO A 366 -8.65 33.81 -21.33
C PRO A 366 -8.66 32.38 -21.91
N PRO A 367 -9.32 32.14 -23.05
CA PRO A 367 -9.58 30.79 -23.58
C PRO A 367 -8.34 29.92 -23.80
N GLY A 368 -7.15 30.51 -23.97
CA GLY A 368 -5.88 29.80 -24.19
C GLY A 368 -5.17 29.32 -22.92
N ASP A 369 -5.52 29.84 -21.74
CA ASP A 369 -4.84 29.53 -20.47
C ASP A 369 -5.63 28.56 -19.58
N GLN A 370 -6.63 27.91 -20.16
CA GLN A 370 -7.52 27.11 -19.35
C GLN A 370 -6.84 25.81 -18.88
N PRO A 371 -6.97 25.46 -17.59
CA PRO A 371 -6.35 24.27 -17.01
C PRO A 371 -6.70 22.99 -17.75
N VAL A 372 -5.69 22.17 -18.00
CA VAL A 372 -5.83 20.82 -18.52
C VAL A 372 -5.33 19.83 -17.48
N LEU A 373 -6.12 18.78 -17.20
CA LEU A 373 -5.66 17.63 -16.42
C LEU A 373 -4.66 16.83 -17.25
N THR A 374 -3.43 16.71 -16.76
CA THR A 374 -2.41 15.90 -17.41
C THR A 374 -2.34 14.51 -16.78
N LEU A 375 -2.60 13.45 -17.54
CA LEU A 375 -2.47 12.07 -17.07
C LEU A 375 -1.27 11.38 -17.71
N TRP A 376 -0.43 10.79 -16.88
CA TRP A 376 0.67 9.95 -17.32
C TRP A 376 0.15 8.59 -17.81
N ALA A 377 0.06 8.44 -19.13
CA ALA A 377 -0.50 7.26 -19.79
C ALA A 377 0.56 6.45 -20.56
N ALA A 378 1.87 6.65 -20.29
CA ALA A 378 2.94 5.81 -20.82
C ALA A 378 2.76 4.32 -20.46
N ARG A 379 2.10 4.06 -19.31
CA ARG A 379 1.39 2.80 -19.05
C ARG A 379 -0.11 3.06 -19.22
N PRO A 380 -0.76 2.65 -20.33
CA PRO A 380 -2.15 2.99 -20.64
C PRO A 380 -3.15 2.57 -19.56
N ASP A 381 -2.84 1.51 -18.81
CA ASP A 381 -3.65 0.99 -17.71
C ASP A 381 -3.57 1.83 -16.43
N LEU A 382 -2.44 2.50 -16.18
CA LEU A 382 -2.11 3.00 -14.84
C LEU A 382 -3.06 4.09 -14.31
N PRO A 383 -3.45 5.14 -15.08
CA PRO A 383 -4.38 6.14 -14.58
C PRO A 383 -5.75 5.53 -14.21
N LEU A 384 -6.30 4.69 -15.09
CA LEU A 384 -7.59 4.04 -14.85
C LEU A 384 -7.49 3.06 -13.67
N GLU A 385 -6.40 2.31 -13.59
CA GLU A 385 -6.13 1.41 -12.47
C GLU A 385 -6.16 2.16 -11.13
N GLN A 386 -5.51 3.32 -11.04
CA GLN A 386 -5.51 4.13 -9.83
C GLN A 386 -6.94 4.54 -9.43
N LEU A 387 -7.74 5.02 -10.38
CA LEU A 387 -9.13 5.44 -10.19
C LEU A 387 -10.05 4.28 -9.76
N LEU A 388 -9.85 3.08 -10.31
CA LEU A 388 -10.67 1.92 -9.99
C LEU A 388 -10.26 1.26 -8.67
N ARG A 389 -8.97 1.27 -8.33
CA ARG A 389 -8.48 0.70 -7.06
C ARG A 389 -8.95 1.48 -5.85
N VAL A 390 -8.95 2.81 -5.90
CA VAL A 390 -9.52 3.63 -4.81
C VAL A 390 -11.02 3.40 -4.60
N ARG A 391 -11.69 2.77 -5.58
CA ARG A 391 -13.09 2.34 -5.51
C ARG A 391 -13.26 0.87 -5.10
N GLY A 392 -12.18 0.18 -4.76
CA GLY A 392 -12.21 -1.22 -4.33
C GLY A 392 -12.15 -2.25 -5.46
N LEU A 393 -11.99 -1.85 -6.72
CA LEU A 393 -11.79 -2.77 -7.84
C LEU A 393 -10.30 -3.08 -8.03
N ALA A 394 -9.86 -4.15 -7.38
CA ALA A 394 -8.43 -4.47 -7.25
C ALA A 394 -7.81 -5.19 -8.46
N ALA A 395 -8.56 -5.97 -9.23
CA ALA A 395 -8.00 -6.72 -10.36
C ALA A 395 -8.68 -6.29 -11.65
N PRO A 396 -7.95 -6.05 -12.75
CA PRO A 396 -8.53 -5.80 -14.08
C PRO A 396 -9.19 -7.04 -14.68
N LEU A 397 -8.77 -8.23 -14.26
CA LEU A 397 -9.25 -9.52 -14.77
C LEU A 397 -9.82 -10.34 -13.60
N ALA A 398 -10.92 -11.02 -13.85
CA ALA A 398 -11.43 -12.08 -12.99
C ALA A 398 -10.59 -13.36 -13.17
N PRO A 399 -10.68 -14.35 -12.26
CA PRO A 399 -10.03 -15.65 -12.46
C PRO A 399 -10.43 -16.37 -13.76
N SER A 400 -11.61 -16.05 -14.32
CA SER A 400 -12.07 -16.55 -15.62
C SER A 400 -11.40 -15.88 -16.82
N GLY A 401 -10.58 -14.85 -16.59
CA GLY A 401 -10.01 -14.00 -17.64
C GLY A 401 -10.94 -12.87 -18.11
N ALA A 402 -12.16 -12.76 -17.58
CA ALA A 402 -13.07 -11.66 -17.94
C ALA A 402 -12.58 -10.31 -17.39
N VAL A 403 -12.69 -9.23 -18.16
CA VAL A 403 -12.26 -7.89 -17.74
C VAL A 403 -13.28 -7.28 -16.78
N THR A 404 -12.97 -7.26 -15.49
CA THR A 404 -13.85 -6.72 -14.43
C THR A 404 -14.03 -5.20 -14.54
N TRP A 405 -13.08 -4.50 -15.17
CA TRP A 405 -13.17 -3.07 -15.45
C TRP A 405 -14.23 -2.74 -16.51
N ALA A 406 -14.84 -3.73 -17.17
CA ALA A 406 -16.04 -3.52 -17.96
C ALA A 406 -17.31 -3.31 -17.09
N GLY A 407 -17.20 -3.37 -15.75
CA GLY A 407 -18.30 -3.15 -14.82
C GLY A 407 -18.77 -1.69 -14.70
N PRO A 408 -19.79 -1.42 -13.87
CA PRO A 408 -20.35 -0.08 -13.67
C PRO A 408 -19.32 0.97 -13.26
N GLU A 409 -18.36 0.62 -12.41
CA GLU A 409 -17.35 1.54 -11.92
C GLU A 409 -16.36 1.93 -13.03
N GLY A 410 -15.93 0.96 -13.84
CA GLY A 410 -15.07 1.19 -14.99
C GLY A 410 -15.73 2.03 -16.06
N ARG A 411 -17.01 1.75 -16.37
CA ARG A 411 -17.86 2.61 -17.22
C ARG A 411 -17.89 4.04 -16.70
N ALA A 412 -18.19 4.25 -15.42
CA ALA A 412 -18.28 5.59 -14.83
C ALA A 412 -16.93 6.34 -14.87
N ALA A 413 -15.81 5.64 -14.62
CA ALA A 413 -14.49 6.26 -14.69
C ALA A 413 -14.09 6.63 -16.14
N LEU A 414 -14.33 5.73 -17.10
CA LEU A 414 -14.05 6.02 -18.52
C LEU A 414 -14.96 7.11 -19.08
N ALA A 415 -16.24 7.14 -18.71
CA ALA A 415 -17.15 8.21 -19.11
C ALA A 415 -16.72 9.58 -18.57
N TRP A 416 -16.23 9.64 -17.33
CA TRP A 416 -15.65 10.85 -16.77
C TRP A 416 -14.40 11.30 -17.53
N LEU A 417 -13.47 10.38 -17.82
CA LEU A 417 -12.27 10.68 -18.61
C LEU A 417 -12.62 11.12 -20.03
N GLU A 418 -13.60 10.48 -20.66
CA GLU A 418 -14.09 10.84 -22.00
C GLU A 418 -14.71 12.23 -22.03
N ARG A 419 -15.48 12.60 -21.01
CA ARG A 419 -16.02 13.96 -20.85
C ARG A 419 -14.89 15.00 -20.76
N LEU A 420 -13.87 14.73 -19.94
CA LEU A 420 -12.71 15.63 -19.87
C LEU A 420 -12.01 15.74 -21.23
N ARG A 421 -11.83 14.62 -21.94
CA ARG A 421 -11.22 14.58 -23.27
C ARG A 421 -12.02 15.37 -24.31
N SER A 422 -13.33 15.16 -24.38
CA SER A 422 -14.20 15.81 -25.38
C SER A 422 -14.28 17.32 -25.20
N GLN A 423 -14.09 17.80 -23.98
CA GLN A 423 -14.01 19.22 -23.64
C GLN A 423 -12.57 19.78 -23.69
N GLN A 424 -11.61 19.00 -24.21
CA GLN A 424 -10.19 19.37 -24.31
C GLN A 424 -9.58 19.74 -22.93
N ARG A 425 -10.06 19.10 -21.86
CA ARG A 425 -9.59 19.26 -20.47
C ARG A 425 -8.70 18.13 -19.99
N LEU A 426 -8.37 17.19 -20.86
CA LEU A 426 -7.51 16.06 -20.56
C LEU A 426 -6.39 15.97 -21.60
N HIS A 427 -5.15 16.00 -21.12
CA HIS A 427 -3.96 15.73 -21.89
C HIS A 427 -3.35 14.41 -21.40
N ALA A 428 -3.33 13.40 -22.27
CA ALA A 428 -2.73 12.11 -21.97
C ALA A 428 -1.30 12.06 -22.51
N VAL A 429 -0.32 11.91 -21.62
CA VAL A 429 1.10 11.78 -22.00
C VAL A 429 1.37 10.32 -22.35
N THR A 430 1.52 10.02 -23.64
CA THR A 430 1.76 8.67 -24.18
C THR A 430 2.99 8.66 -25.10
N GLY A 431 3.54 7.47 -25.36
CA GLY A 431 4.54 7.23 -26.41
C GLY A 431 5.73 8.18 -26.38
N GLU A 432 6.00 8.83 -27.52
CA GLU A 432 7.13 9.76 -27.73
C GLU A 432 6.97 11.09 -26.97
N GLY A 433 5.72 11.55 -26.75
CA GLY A 433 5.42 12.79 -26.01
C GLY A 433 5.81 12.74 -24.53
N VAL A 434 6.15 11.57 -24.02
CA VAL A 434 6.76 11.39 -22.70
C VAL A 434 8.05 12.19 -22.56
N VAL A 435 8.96 12.10 -23.54
CA VAL A 435 10.28 12.73 -23.44
C VAL A 435 10.15 14.25 -23.45
N GLU A 436 9.30 14.77 -24.34
CA GLU A 436 9.00 16.20 -24.46
C GLU A 436 8.34 16.73 -23.18
N TRP A 437 7.30 16.05 -22.68
CA TRP A 437 6.64 16.47 -21.44
C TRP A 437 7.57 16.39 -20.23
N LEU A 438 8.43 15.37 -20.13
CA LEU A 438 9.42 15.31 -19.06
C LEU A 438 10.42 16.46 -19.17
N ALA A 439 10.72 16.97 -20.38
CA ALA A 439 11.67 18.05 -20.63
C ALA A 439 11.06 19.44 -20.39
N GLU A 440 9.82 19.68 -20.81
CA GLU A 440 9.22 21.02 -20.91
C GLU A 440 7.89 21.16 -20.14
N GLY A 441 7.39 20.06 -19.60
CA GLY A 441 6.03 19.97 -19.06
C GLY A 441 5.76 20.96 -17.93
N ASP A 442 4.66 21.70 -18.10
CA ASP A 442 4.10 22.53 -17.06
C ASP A 442 3.47 21.66 -15.95
N LEU A 443 4.06 21.71 -14.76
CA LEU A 443 3.55 21.04 -13.56
C LEU A 443 2.54 21.91 -12.78
N GLU A 444 2.18 23.09 -13.28
CA GLU A 444 1.18 23.98 -12.65
C GLU A 444 -0.27 23.50 -12.91
N GLY A 445 -0.48 22.64 -13.90
CA GLY A 445 -1.72 21.91 -14.13
C GLY A 445 -1.95 20.77 -13.12
N PRO A 446 -3.22 20.36 -12.89
CA PRO A 446 -3.46 19.11 -12.17
C PRO A 446 -2.86 17.95 -12.97
N ALA A 447 -2.12 17.07 -12.30
CA ALA A 447 -1.44 15.96 -12.96
C ALA A 447 -1.56 14.65 -12.15
N GLY A 448 -1.58 13.50 -12.82
CA GLY A 448 -1.79 12.21 -12.15
C GLY A 448 -1.34 11.01 -12.98
N GLY A 449 -1.63 9.81 -12.47
CA GLY A 449 -1.24 8.56 -13.14
C GLY A 449 0.23 8.17 -12.97
N PHE A 450 0.95 8.80 -12.04
CA PHE A 450 2.36 8.51 -11.81
C PHE A 450 2.56 7.23 -10.98
N THR A 451 3.66 6.51 -11.25
CA THR A 451 4.22 5.59 -10.25
C THR A 451 4.91 6.41 -9.15
N PRO A 452 5.07 5.88 -7.92
CA PRO A 452 5.82 6.60 -6.88
C PRO A 452 7.26 6.93 -7.30
N ALA A 453 7.92 6.10 -8.10
CA ALA A 453 9.25 6.39 -8.62
C ALA A 453 9.27 7.58 -9.59
N LEU A 454 8.31 7.65 -10.52
CA LEU A 454 8.19 8.80 -11.43
C LEU A 454 7.80 10.07 -10.68
N GLY A 455 6.85 9.97 -9.74
CA GLY A 455 6.47 11.08 -8.89
C GLY A 455 7.65 11.60 -8.05
N ARG A 456 8.56 10.74 -7.61
CA ARG A 456 9.79 11.21 -6.96
C ARG A 456 10.61 12.10 -7.88
N TRP A 457 10.94 11.59 -9.06
CA TRP A 457 11.80 12.27 -10.01
C TRP A 457 11.23 13.65 -10.41
N LEU A 458 9.93 13.69 -10.73
CA LEU A 458 9.23 14.92 -11.08
C LEU A 458 9.24 15.94 -9.93
N LEU A 459 9.13 15.46 -8.68
CA LEU A 459 9.09 16.33 -7.50
C LEU A 459 10.47 16.90 -7.19
N GLU A 460 11.52 16.10 -7.37
CA GLU A 460 12.90 16.57 -7.27
C GLU A 460 13.23 17.59 -8.36
N ARG A 461 12.79 17.36 -9.60
CA ARG A 461 12.93 18.34 -10.70
C ARG A 461 12.20 19.64 -10.36
N TYR A 462 10.96 19.55 -9.89
CA TYR A 462 10.16 20.71 -9.48
C TYR A 462 10.82 21.49 -8.32
N ALA A 463 11.34 20.77 -7.32
CA ALA A 463 12.02 21.36 -6.17
C ALA A 463 13.46 21.83 -6.45
N GLY A 464 13.97 21.66 -7.67
CA GLY A 464 15.34 22.03 -8.04
C GLY A 464 16.43 21.16 -7.39
N LEU A 465 16.09 19.94 -6.97
CA LEU A 465 17.02 18.98 -6.35
C LEU A 465 17.82 18.17 -7.39
N VAL A 466 17.27 18.01 -8.59
CA VAL A 466 17.99 17.43 -9.73
C VAL A 466 18.63 18.59 -10.51
N PRO A 467 19.94 18.55 -10.81
CA PRO A 467 20.60 19.58 -11.61
C PRO A 467 19.85 19.77 -12.93
N ARG A 468 19.42 21.00 -13.20
CA ARG A 468 18.89 21.38 -14.50
C ARG A 468 19.97 21.26 -15.56
N ARG A 469 19.58 21.08 -16.82
CA ARG A 469 20.53 21.26 -17.92
C ARG A 469 21.09 22.69 -17.85
N PRO A 470 22.37 22.92 -18.17
CA PRO A 470 22.99 24.25 -18.08
C PRO A 470 22.24 25.36 -18.85
N GLU A 471 21.44 24.98 -19.84
CA GLU A 471 20.68 25.86 -20.74
C GLU A 471 19.29 26.23 -20.21
N GLU A 472 18.82 25.62 -19.12
CA GLU A 472 17.46 25.81 -18.61
C GLU A 472 17.38 27.07 -17.73
N PRO A 473 16.36 27.95 -17.89
CA PRO A 473 16.23 29.18 -17.10
C PRO A 473 16.15 28.88 -15.59
N ALA A 474 16.57 29.85 -14.77
CA ALA A 474 16.55 29.75 -13.31
C ALA A 474 15.13 29.44 -12.76
N PRO A 475 15.00 28.78 -11.60
CA PRO A 475 13.69 28.53 -10.99
C PRO A 475 12.93 29.84 -10.73
N ARG A 476 11.61 29.81 -10.92
CA ARG A 476 10.73 30.96 -10.70
C ARG A 476 10.82 31.42 -9.23
N PRO A 477 10.71 32.74 -8.96
CA PRO A 477 10.65 33.27 -7.59
C PRO A 477 9.51 32.60 -6.80
N GLY A 478 9.78 32.13 -5.59
CA GLY A 478 8.82 31.42 -4.73
C GLY A 478 9.05 29.91 -4.60
N VAL A 479 9.81 29.30 -5.51
CA VAL A 479 10.41 27.99 -5.27
C VAL A 479 11.63 28.23 -4.39
N VAL A 480 11.49 28.05 -3.07
CA VAL A 480 12.61 28.14 -2.13
C VAL A 480 13.66 27.14 -2.60
N ALA A 481 14.77 27.65 -3.16
CA ALA A 481 15.92 26.83 -3.50
C ALA A 481 16.25 26.03 -2.25
N VAL A 482 16.22 24.70 -2.34
CA VAL A 482 16.56 23.85 -1.21
C VAL A 482 17.98 24.23 -0.83
N PRO A 483 18.22 24.82 0.36
CA PRO A 483 19.57 25.11 0.78
C PRO A 483 20.37 23.81 0.67
N PRO A 484 21.65 23.83 0.26
CA PRO A 484 22.49 22.65 0.40
C PRO A 484 22.30 22.12 1.81
N LEU A 485 22.21 20.80 1.98
CA LEU A 485 21.87 20.13 3.24
C LEU A 485 22.88 20.54 4.33
N VAL A 486 22.69 21.72 4.93
CA VAL A 486 23.49 22.20 6.04
C VAL A 486 22.95 21.43 7.21
N ALA A 487 23.71 20.45 7.68
CA ALA A 487 23.42 19.78 8.93
C ALA A 487 23.10 20.86 9.96
N ASP A 488 21.87 20.84 10.48
CA ASP A 488 21.41 21.83 11.44
C ASP A 488 22.45 21.93 12.55
N ARG A 489 23.11 23.09 12.67
CA ARG A 489 24.30 23.25 13.54
C ARG A 489 23.94 23.17 15.02
N GLY A 490 22.65 23.13 15.36
CA GLY A 490 22.19 22.68 16.67
C GLY A 490 22.37 21.17 16.80
N GLY A 491 23.58 20.72 17.14
CA GLY A 491 24.06 19.32 17.08
C GLY A 491 23.37 18.27 17.97
N GLY A 492 22.07 18.37 18.21
CA GLY A 492 21.28 17.31 18.84
C GLY A 492 20.79 16.30 17.81
N THR A 493 21.17 15.03 17.94
CA THR A 493 20.55 13.93 17.18
C THR A 493 19.03 13.98 17.41
N PRO A 494 18.21 14.05 16.35
CA PRO A 494 16.76 14.13 16.50
C PRO A 494 16.27 12.91 17.30
N ALA A 495 15.46 13.16 18.32
CA ALA A 495 14.95 12.11 19.17
C ALA A 495 14.12 11.12 18.33
N VAL A 496 14.48 9.84 18.37
CA VAL A 496 13.68 8.78 17.75
C VAL A 496 12.33 8.71 18.46
N PRO A 497 11.20 8.85 17.74
CA PRO A 497 9.90 8.80 18.39
C PRO A 497 9.61 7.39 18.91
N GLU A 498 9.00 7.29 20.09
CA GLU A 498 8.66 6.00 20.71
C GLU A 498 7.57 5.24 19.93
N ARG A 499 6.84 5.92 19.06
CA ARG A 499 5.77 5.38 18.22
C ARG A 499 5.64 6.14 16.92
N TRP A 500 5.06 5.48 15.92
CA TRP A 500 4.70 6.13 14.67
C TRP A 500 3.75 7.31 14.95
N PRO A 501 4.05 8.53 14.46
CA PRO A 501 3.22 9.69 14.70
C PRO A 501 1.91 9.55 13.92
N VAL A 502 0.78 9.55 14.62
CA VAL A 502 -0.55 9.51 14.02
C VAL A 502 -1.27 10.82 14.34
N PRO A 503 -1.57 11.66 13.33
CA PRO A 503 -2.35 12.88 13.54
C PRO A 503 -3.71 12.55 14.15
N PRO A 504 -4.30 13.45 14.96
CA PRO A 504 -5.68 13.30 15.40
C PRO A 504 -6.65 13.35 14.21
N ALA A 505 -7.87 12.87 14.42
CA ALA A 505 -8.95 12.99 13.44
C ALA A 505 -9.30 14.47 13.19
N PRO A 506 -9.73 14.83 11.97
CA PRO A 506 -10.18 16.17 11.67
C PRO A 506 -11.45 16.49 12.49
N ARG A 507 -11.63 17.75 12.87
CA ARG A 507 -12.90 18.24 13.39
C ARG A 507 -13.66 18.91 12.25
N VAL A 508 -14.96 19.01 12.43
CA VAL A 508 -15.84 19.78 11.54
C VAL A 508 -16.33 20.95 12.38
N ASP A 509 -16.13 22.17 11.90
CA ASP A 509 -16.63 23.35 12.60
C ASP A 509 -18.17 23.48 12.46
N ALA A 510 -18.75 24.45 13.15
CA ALA A 510 -20.19 24.70 13.10
C ALA A 510 -20.70 25.05 11.69
N GLY A 511 -19.81 25.50 10.79
CA GLY A 511 -20.11 25.80 9.40
C GLY A 511 -19.97 24.60 8.46
N GLY A 512 -19.74 23.39 8.98
CA GLY A 512 -19.55 22.20 8.17
C GLY A 512 -18.18 22.14 7.46
N ARG A 513 -17.28 23.10 7.72
CA ARG A 513 -15.92 23.06 7.17
C ARG A 513 -15.08 22.10 7.99
N LEU A 514 -14.24 21.36 7.31
CA LEU A 514 -13.25 20.48 7.93
C LEU A 514 -12.17 21.33 8.61
N ALA A 515 -12.46 21.82 9.82
CA ALA A 515 -11.50 22.45 10.71
C ALA A 515 -10.73 21.35 11.46
N GLY A 516 -9.68 20.79 10.87
CA GLY A 516 -9.22 19.48 11.33
C GLY A 516 -7.79 19.13 11.01
N GLY A 517 -6.85 19.85 11.62
CA GLY A 517 -5.40 19.66 11.51
C GLY A 517 -4.67 20.86 12.07
N ILE A 518 -5.31 22.03 12.01
CA ILE A 518 -4.85 23.28 12.61
C ILE A 518 -5.83 23.61 13.76
N PRO A 519 -5.62 23.12 14.98
CA PRO A 519 -6.38 23.62 16.13
C PRO A 519 -6.07 25.10 16.38
N ASP A 520 -6.85 25.69 17.29
CA ASP A 520 -6.60 27.00 17.90
C ASP A 520 -5.08 27.24 18.04
N PRO A 521 -4.56 28.42 17.61
CA PRO A 521 -3.15 28.76 17.78
C PRO A 521 -2.61 28.50 19.20
N ALA A 522 -3.47 28.50 20.21
CA ALA A 522 -3.14 28.22 21.60
C ALA A 522 -3.13 26.71 21.99
N ASP A 523 -3.57 25.78 21.14
CA ASP A 523 -3.54 24.34 21.45
C ASP A 523 -2.12 23.78 21.25
N PRO A 524 -1.41 23.34 22.31
CA PRO A 524 -0.07 22.78 22.18
C PRO A 524 -0.03 21.45 21.42
N ARG A 525 -1.19 20.85 21.09
CA ARG A 525 -1.31 19.66 20.25
C ARG A 525 -1.50 20.00 18.77
N ARG A 526 -1.36 21.28 18.42
CA ARG A 526 -1.42 21.78 17.05
C ARG A 526 -0.43 21.07 16.16
N LEU A 527 -0.95 20.46 15.11
CA LEU A 527 -0.14 20.12 13.97
C LEU A 527 -0.06 21.36 13.09
N ASP A 528 1.13 21.59 12.55
CA ASP A 528 1.29 22.61 11.53
C ASP A 528 0.40 22.26 10.32
N PRO A 529 -0.13 23.28 9.61
CA PRO A 529 -0.79 23.04 8.33
C PRO A 529 0.12 22.23 7.41
N LEU A 530 -0.43 21.18 6.79
CA LEU A 530 0.31 20.35 5.82
C LEU A 530 0.66 21.16 4.57
N VAL A 531 -0.14 22.19 4.28
CA VAL A 531 0.10 23.19 3.24
C VAL A 531 0.02 24.58 3.88
N PRO A 532 1.16 25.27 4.12
CA PRO A 532 1.15 26.62 4.67
C PRO A 532 0.30 27.60 3.83
N PRO A 533 -0.35 28.62 4.44
CA PRO A 533 -1.25 29.54 3.72
C PRO A 533 -0.64 30.29 2.53
N GLY A 534 0.68 30.57 2.56
CA GLY A 534 1.41 31.22 1.46
C GLY A 534 2.26 30.26 0.63
N PHE A 535 2.08 28.95 0.80
CA PHE A 535 2.79 27.97 -0.02
C PHE A 535 2.08 27.83 -1.37
N ASP A 536 2.80 28.08 -2.46
CA ASP A 536 2.27 28.00 -3.83
C ASP A 536 2.79 26.79 -4.62
N GLY A 537 3.60 25.94 -3.97
CA GLY A 537 4.11 24.72 -4.58
C GLY A 537 3.05 23.63 -4.75
N LEU A 538 3.52 22.40 -5.02
CA LEU A 538 2.64 21.27 -5.30
C LEU A 538 1.93 20.74 -4.04
N VAL A 539 0.70 20.29 -4.22
CA VAL A 539 -0.08 19.56 -3.22
C VAL A 539 -0.21 18.13 -3.70
N LEU A 540 0.24 17.19 -2.88
CA LEU A 540 0.19 15.76 -3.16
C LEU A 540 -1.15 15.20 -2.65
N LEU A 541 -2.04 14.88 -3.58
CA LEU A 541 -3.38 14.36 -3.31
C LEU A 541 -3.46 12.86 -3.69
N PRO A 542 -4.34 12.05 -3.06
CA PRO A 542 -4.62 10.69 -3.56
C PRO A 542 -5.30 10.74 -4.95
N PRO A 543 -5.49 9.62 -5.67
CA PRO A 543 -6.35 9.62 -6.85
C PRO A 543 -7.79 10.09 -6.49
N PRO A 544 -8.45 10.89 -7.35
CA PRO A 544 -9.80 11.37 -7.07
C PRO A 544 -10.83 10.26 -7.19
N VAL A 545 -12.00 10.46 -6.58
CA VAL A 545 -13.14 9.50 -6.62
C VAL A 545 -14.47 10.18 -6.98
N PRO A 546 -15.52 9.44 -7.37
CA PRO A 546 -16.86 10.02 -7.49
C PRO A 546 -17.34 10.67 -6.18
N ALA A 547 -18.19 11.69 -6.29
CA ALA A 547 -18.81 12.30 -5.12
C ALA A 547 -19.57 11.25 -4.28
N GLY A 548 -19.48 11.36 -2.95
CA GLY A 548 -20.09 10.41 -2.01
C GLY A 548 -19.35 9.08 -1.83
N ALA A 549 -18.37 8.75 -2.67
CA ALA A 549 -17.57 7.54 -2.49
C ALA A 549 -16.51 7.71 -1.39
N PRO A 550 -16.08 6.62 -0.72
CA PRO A 550 -14.90 6.64 0.14
C PRO A 550 -13.66 7.09 -0.63
N ARG A 551 -12.79 7.85 0.04
CA ARG A 551 -11.58 8.50 -0.52
C ARG A 551 -10.32 7.91 0.11
N PRO A 552 -9.96 6.64 -0.15
CA PRO A 552 -8.76 6.05 0.45
C PRO A 552 -7.49 6.62 -0.19
N ALA A 553 -6.39 6.62 0.56
CA ALA A 553 -5.07 6.71 -0.06
C ALA A 553 -4.76 5.42 -0.82
N LEU A 554 -4.24 5.51 -2.03
CA LEU A 554 -3.71 4.36 -2.75
C LEU A 554 -2.23 4.20 -2.42
N LEU A 555 -1.86 3.10 -1.77
CA LEU A 555 -0.52 2.88 -1.23
C LEU A 555 0.14 1.66 -1.86
N GLU A 556 1.38 1.82 -2.31
CA GLU A 556 2.30 0.74 -2.59
C GLU A 556 3.14 0.47 -1.35
N THR A 557 3.41 -0.80 -1.05
CA THR A 557 4.16 -1.18 0.15
C THR A 557 5.26 -2.17 -0.23
N GLY A 558 6.45 -1.94 0.30
CA GLY A 558 7.58 -2.86 0.21
C GLY A 558 7.82 -3.55 1.53
N GLY A 559 8.21 -4.83 1.47
CA GLY A 559 8.24 -5.68 2.65
C GLY A 559 9.05 -6.95 2.47
N LEU A 560 9.18 -7.70 3.56
CA LEU A 560 9.86 -8.98 3.62
C LEU A 560 8.90 -10.06 4.10
N MET A 561 8.75 -11.12 3.32
CA MET A 561 8.05 -12.34 3.71
C MET A 561 9.05 -13.36 4.24
N VAL A 562 8.61 -14.18 5.18
CA VAL A 562 9.37 -15.33 5.69
C VAL A 562 8.64 -16.59 5.31
N PHE A 563 9.36 -17.62 4.87
CA PHE A 563 8.77 -18.92 4.54
C PHE A 563 9.45 -20.06 5.28
N ARG A 564 8.68 -21.12 5.49
CA ARG A 564 9.18 -22.46 5.80
C ARG A 564 9.38 -23.23 4.51
N GLN A 565 10.32 -24.17 4.51
CA GLN A 565 10.45 -25.15 3.43
C GLN A 565 9.56 -26.37 3.72
N ASN A 566 9.08 -27.06 2.68
CA ASN A 566 8.32 -28.31 2.87
C ASN A 566 9.12 -29.34 3.68
N ARG A 567 10.42 -29.46 3.39
CA ARG A 567 11.36 -30.16 4.27
C ARG A 567 11.67 -29.26 5.45
N TYR A 568 10.85 -29.36 6.48
CA TYR A 568 10.96 -28.54 7.67
C TYR A 568 12.35 -28.65 8.32
N ARG A 569 13.01 -27.49 8.53
CA ARG A 569 14.38 -27.38 9.07
C ARG A 569 14.45 -27.09 10.57
N GLY A 570 13.31 -27.01 11.25
CA GLY A 570 13.20 -26.65 12.66
C GLY A 570 12.65 -25.24 12.89
N ASP A 571 12.13 -25.01 14.10
CA ASP A 571 11.59 -23.71 14.52
C ASP A 571 12.73 -22.67 14.63
N ASP A 572 13.93 -23.11 14.99
CA ASP A 572 15.12 -22.28 15.14
C ASP A 572 15.63 -21.75 13.80
N HIS A 573 15.57 -22.56 12.73
CA HIS A 573 15.82 -22.09 11.36
C HIS A 573 14.77 -21.05 10.92
N THR A 574 13.49 -21.28 11.27
CA THR A 574 12.43 -20.29 11.00
C THR A 574 12.69 -19.00 11.78
N GLN A 575 13.13 -19.09 13.04
CA GLN A 575 13.52 -17.93 13.83
C GLN A 575 14.67 -17.17 13.18
N ALA A 576 15.69 -17.86 12.66
CA ALA A 576 16.82 -17.21 11.99
C ALA A 576 16.36 -16.39 10.78
N ALA A 577 15.45 -16.94 9.98
CA ALA A 577 14.83 -16.22 8.87
C ALA A 577 13.99 -15.02 9.33
N VAL A 578 13.27 -15.15 10.45
CA VAL A 578 12.52 -14.05 11.07
C VAL A 578 13.44 -12.94 11.55
N GLU A 579 14.56 -13.26 12.22
CA GLU A 579 15.51 -12.23 12.68
C GLU A 579 16.15 -11.49 11.50
N LEU A 580 16.47 -12.20 10.40
CA LEU A 580 16.92 -11.55 9.17
C LEU A 580 15.87 -10.58 8.62
N ALA A 581 14.61 -11.01 8.51
CA ALA A 581 13.54 -10.16 8.00
C ALA A 581 13.27 -8.94 8.91
N ARG A 582 13.21 -9.14 10.24
CA ARG A 582 13.07 -8.08 11.24
C ARG A 582 14.23 -7.09 11.18
N PHE A 583 15.45 -7.57 11.01
CA PHE A 583 16.62 -6.70 10.90
C PHE A 583 16.53 -5.85 9.63
N LEU A 584 16.35 -6.48 8.47
CA LEU A 584 16.30 -5.79 7.18
C LEU A 584 15.10 -4.84 7.03
N SER A 585 13.98 -5.08 7.74
CA SER A 585 12.85 -4.15 7.73
C SER A 585 13.08 -2.85 8.48
N ARG A 586 14.09 -2.83 9.35
CA ARG A 586 14.39 -1.69 10.24
C ARG A 586 15.70 -1.01 9.89
N TRP A 587 16.64 -1.77 9.33
CA TRP A 587 17.97 -1.28 9.01
C TRP A 587 17.91 -0.26 7.88
N ARG A 588 18.13 1.01 8.19
CA ARG A 588 18.36 2.12 7.26
C ARG A 588 17.41 2.19 6.05
N THR A 589 16.13 1.88 6.22
CA THR A 589 15.15 1.98 5.13
C THR A 589 14.94 3.43 4.67
N ASP A 590 15.46 4.43 5.40
CA ASP A 590 15.64 5.80 4.94
C ASP A 590 16.43 5.87 3.62
N VAL A 591 17.45 5.04 3.43
CA VAL A 591 18.27 5.03 2.21
C VAL A 591 17.46 4.56 1.00
N LEU A 592 16.67 3.49 1.16
CA LEU A 592 15.79 2.98 0.10
C LEU A 592 14.72 4.01 -0.28
N THR A 593 14.13 4.64 0.74
CA THR A 593 13.03 5.59 0.56
C THR A 593 13.47 6.96 0.06
N ARG A 594 14.76 7.30 0.10
CA ARG A 594 15.27 8.51 -0.59
C ARG A 594 15.10 8.44 -2.10
N ARG A 595 15.15 7.24 -2.68
CA ARG A 595 15.04 7.03 -4.14
C ARG A 595 13.61 6.77 -4.60
N LEU A 596 12.68 6.68 -3.68
CA LEU A 596 11.26 6.46 -3.93
C LEU A 596 10.48 7.65 -3.40
N LEU A 597 9.27 7.91 -3.92
CA LEU A 597 8.34 8.81 -3.27
C LEU A 597 7.67 8.03 -2.12
N ALA A 598 8.48 7.63 -1.14
CA ALA A 598 8.11 6.70 -0.08
C ALA A 598 8.57 7.18 1.29
N VAL A 599 7.94 6.62 2.31
CA VAL A 599 8.24 6.85 3.72
C VAL A 599 8.67 5.51 4.33
N PRO A 600 9.73 5.47 5.17
CA PRO A 600 10.09 4.26 5.90
C PRO A 600 8.91 3.68 6.66
N ALA A 601 8.91 2.38 6.93
CA ALA A 601 7.90 1.80 7.80
C ALA A 601 8.30 1.82 9.28
N ASP A 602 9.59 1.78 9.62
CA ASP A 602 10.11 1.81 11.01
C ASP A 602 10.38 3.25 11.49
N VAL A 603 10.02 3.56 12.73
CA VAL A 603 10.17 4.90 13.35
C VAL A 603 11.61 5.41 13.42
N THR A 604 12.59 4.52 13.56
CA THR A 604 14.01 4.87 13.62
C THR A 604 14.49 5.31 12.25
N SER A 605 14.10 4.55 11.22
CA SER A 605 14.36 4.94 9.84
C SER A 605 13.55 6.17 9.43
N LEU A 606 12.33 6.38 9.93
CA LEU A 606 11.58 7.62 9.73
C LEU A 606 12.31 8.83 10.29
N ALA A 607 12.85 8.75 11.51
CA ALA A 607 13.61 9.85 12.12
C ALA A 607 14.85 10.19 11.28
N ALA A 608 15.59 9.18 10.82
CA ALA A 608 16.72 9.37 9.92
C ALA A 608 16.28 9.99 8.58
N TRP A 609 15.19 9.51 7.98
CA TRP A 609 14.63 10.06 6.74
C TRP A 609 14.21 11.52 6.89
N ARG A 610 13.56 11.91 7.98
CA ARG A 610 13.21 13.32 8.24
C ARG A 610 14.43 14.23 8.30
N ALA A 611 15.50 13.75 8.92
CA ALA A 611 16.74 14.50 9.09
C ALA A 611 17.56 14.61 7.80
N THR A 612 17.45 13.64 6.90
CA THR A 612 18.39 13.47 5.78
C THR A 612 17.76 13.45 4.39
N SER A 613 16.44 13.37 4.30
CA SER A 613 15.73 13.41 3.02
C SER A 613 15.90 14.79 2.39
N PRO A 614 16.29 14.87 1.11
CA PRO A 614 16.49 16.16 0.46
C PRO A 614 15.18 16.87 0.11
N LEU A 615 14.02 16.21 0.29
CA LEU A 615 12.73 16.86 0.04
C LEU A 615 12.48 18.04 0.99
N PRO A 616 11.90 19.15 0.50
CA PRO A 616 11.32 20.17 1.35
C PRO A 616 10.40 19.60 2.44
N ALA A 617 10.44 20.19 3.63
CA ALA A 617 9.69 19.71 4.80
C ALA A 617 8.19 19.56 4.54
N VAL A 618 7.60 20.49 3.79
CA VAL A 618 6.19 20.46 3.38
C VAL A 618 5.82 19.17 2.64
N TYR A 619 6.63 18.73 1.67
CA TYR A 619 6.37 17.48 0.95
C TYR A 619 6.59 16.26 1.83
N ARG A 620 7.57 16.29 2.74
CA ARG A 620 7.77 15.20 3.70
C ARG A 620 6.56 14.99 4.59
N GLN A 621 6.00 16.08 5.13
CA GLN A 621 4.80 16.06 5.96
C GLN A 621 3.57 15.56 5.18
N GLN A 622 3.40 16.01 3.93
CA GLN A 622 2.33 15.50 3.06
C GLN A 622 2.45 13.99 2.81
N LEU A 623 3.66 13.48 2.51
CA LEU A 623 3.89 12.05 2.32
C LEU A 623 3.62 11.25 3.59
N GLU A 624 4.14 11.69 4.74
CA GLU A 624 3.86 11.08 6.04
C GLU A 624 2.37 11.01 6.35
N HIS A 625 1.62 12.04 5.98
CA HIS A 625 0.17 12.04 6.11
C HIS A 625 -0.49 11.00 5.21
N LEU A 626 -0.14 10.97 3.93
CA LEU A 626 -0.76 10.08 2.95
C LEU A 626 -0.49 8.60 3.23
N VAL A 627 0.72 8.24 3.69
CA VAL A 627 1.05 6.84 4.03
C VAL A 627 0.29 6.31 5.23
N LEU A 628 -0.35 7.18 6.02
CA LEU A 628 -1.27 6.78 7.08
C LEU A 628 -2.69 6.52 6.55
N GLY A 629 -3.00 6.87 5.31
CA GLY A 629 -4.34 6.89 4.76
C GLY A 629 -5.03 8.25 4.95
N VAL A 630 -6.15 8.42 4.27
CA VAL A 630 -6.92 9.67 4.23
C VAL A 630 -8.13 9.56 5.14
N TRP A 631 -8.48 10.65 5.82
CA TRP A 631 -9.62 10.66 6.74
C TRP A 631 -10.95 10.59 5.98
N ASN A 632 -11.77 9.63 6.38
CA ASN A 632 -13.11 9.43 5.85
C ASN A 632 -14.08 9.21 7.02
N GLN A 633 -15.34 9.59 6.82
CA GLN A 633 -16.40 9.19 7.73
C GLN A 633 -16.94 7.83 7.30
N ASN A 634 -17.10 6.92 8.25
CA ASN A 634 -17.85 5.68 7.99
C ASN A 634 -19.36 5.92 8.00
N ALA A 635 -20.15 4.88 7.72
CA ALA A 635 -21.62 4.96 7.72
C ALA A 635 -22.25 5.44 9.05
N ARG A 636 -21.48 5.52 10.14
CA ARG A 636 -21.90 6.06 11.44
C ARG A 636 -21.38 7.48 11.71
N GLY A 637 -20.84 8.15 10.69
CA GLY A 637 -20.22 9.48 10.81
C GLY A 637 -18.90 9.50 11.57
N ARG A 638 -18.32 8.34 11.95
CA ARG A 638 -17.06 8.30 12.69
C ARG A 638 -15.88 8.41 11.74
N TRP A 639 -14.92 9.26 12.09
CA TRP A 639 -13.67 9.41 11.37
C TRP A 639 -12.80 8.15 11.48
N GLN A 640 -12.32 7.70 10.33
CA GLN A 640 -11.33 6.62 10.20
C GLN A 640 -10.37 6.98 9.07
N ARG A 641 -9.13 6.49 9.16
CA ARG A 641 -8.20 6.55 8.02
C ARG A 641 -8.48 5.39 7.09
N LEU A 642 -8.61 5.72 5.81
CA LEU A 642 -8.77 4.74 4.74
C LEU A 642 -7.53 4.75 3.85
N ALA A 643 -7.03 3.56 3.61
CA ALA A 643 -5.99 3.29 2.64
C ALA A 643 -6.31 1.96 1.95
N VAL A 644 -5.91 1.84 0.70
CA VAL A 644 -6.00 0.63 -0.10
C VAL A 644 -4.61 0.32 -0.67
N THR A 645 -4.27 -0.96 -0.84
CA THR A 645 -2.99 -1.32 -1.45
C THR A 645 -3.07 -1.33 -2.97
N TYR A 646 -1.94 -1.02 -3.57
CA TYR A 646 -1.58 -1.44 -4.92
C TYR A 646 -0.77 -2.73 -4.81
N PRO A 647 -1.11 -3.87 -5.42
CA PRO A 647 -2.40 -4.61 -5.57
C PRO A 647 -2.76 -5.60 -4.42
N THR A 648 -3.99 -6.16 -4.45
CA THR A 648 -4.69 -6.75 -3.27
C THR A 648 -5.55 -7.99 -3.52
N ALA A 649 -5.26 -8.82 -4.54
CA ALA A 649 -5.90 -10.15 -4.63
C ALA A 649 -4.92 -11.25 -4.20
N PRO A 650 -4.87 -11.62 -2.91
CA PRO A 650 -4.11 -12.77 -2.44
C PRO A 650 -4.52 -14.03 -3.17
N GLY A 651 -3.57 -14.66 -3.86
CA GLY A 651 -3.81 -15.91 -4.58
C GLY A 651 -4.51 -15.77 -5.94
N ALA A 652 -4.72 -14.56 -6.47
CA ALA A 652 -4.95 -14.44 -7.91
C ALA A 652 -3.65 -14.88 -8.62
N PRO A 653 -3.68 -15.93 -9.47
CA PRO A 653 -2.48 -16.40 -10.14
C PRO A 653 -1.85 -15.25 -10.92
N GLY A 654 -0.51 -15.12 -10.85
CA GLY A 654 0.23 -14.29 -11.80
C GLY A 654 0.20 -14.97 -13.16
N PRO A 655 -0.65 -14.47 -14.08
CA PRO A 655 -0.21 -13.97 -15.37
C PRO A 655 -0.88 -12.63 -15.75
N GLU A 656 -1.32 -11.84 -14.75
CA GLU A 656 -1.97 -10.54 -14.98
C GLU A 656 -1.15 -9.64 -15.92
N HIS A 657 0.18 -9.64 -15.89
CA HIS A 657 0.94 -8.78 -16.80
C HIS A 657 0.76 -9.09 -18.29
N ARG A 658 0.71 -10.37 -18.69
CA ARG A 658 0.58 -10.72 -20.12
C ARG A 658 -0.86 -10.58 -20.58
N ASP A 659 -1.81 -11.04 -19.78
CA ASP A 659 -3.23 -10.98 -20.15
C ASP A 659 -3.78 -9.55 -20.08
N VAL A 660 -3.37 -8.74 -19.09
CA VAL A 660 -3.69 -7.30 -19.05
C VAL A 660 -3.02 -6.59 -20.21
N ALA A 661 -1.76 -6.91 -20.53
CA ALA A 661 -1.10 -6.33 -21.69
C ALA A 661 -1.78 -6.69 -23.01
N ARG A 662 -2.40 -7.86 -23.10
CA ARG A 662 -3.10 -8.32 -24.31
C ARG A 662 -4.54 -7.83 -24.40
N GLN A 663 -5.31 -7.85 -23.31
CA GLN A 663 -6.75 -7.58 -23.32
C GLN A 663 -7.11 -6.16 -22.87
N VAL A 664 -6.38 -5.61 -21.91
CA VAL A 664 -6.77 -4.36 -21.23
C VAL A 664 -6.04 -3.16 -21.81
N ARG A 665 -4.72 -3.28 -22.03
CA ARG A 665 -3.89 -2.17 -22.50
C ARG A 665 -4.19 -1.69 -23.91
N PRO A 666 -4.42 -2.56 -24.92
CA PRO A 666 -4.61 -2.07 -26.30
C PRO A 666 -5.86 -1.20 -26.47
N PRO A 667 -7.05 -1.57 -25.93
CA PRO A 667 -8.21 -0.68 -25.96
C PRO A 667 -7.96 0.66 -25.25
N LEU A 668 -7.24 0.66 -24.12
CA LEU A 668 -6.90 1.90 -23.41
C LEU A 668 -5.90 2.75 -24.18
N ALA A 669 -4.90 2.16 -24.83
CA ALA A 669 -3.99 2.89 -25.70
C ALA A 669 -4.78 3.60 -26.82
N ALA A 670 -5.71 2.89 -27.46
CA ALA A 670 -6.60 3.50 -28.46
C ALA A 670 -7.47 4.64 -27.87
N PHE A 671 -7.93 4.51 -26.62
CA PHE A 671 -8.64 5.60 -25.93
C PHE A 671 -7.75 6.81 -25.70
N TRP A 672 -6.53 6.64 -25.19
CA TRP A 672 -5.62 7.78 -24.96
C TRP A 672 -5.18 8.46 -26.25
N GLU A 673 -5.09 7.71 -27.36
CA GLU A 673 -4.81 8.22 -28.70
C GLU A 673 -6.01 8.87 -29.39
N GLY A 674 -7.19 8.89 -28.76
CA GLY A 674 -8.42 9.42 -29.36
C GLY A 674 -9.04 8.53 -30.45
N LYS A 675 -8.49 7.33 -30.68
CA LYS A 675 -8.97 6.35 -31.67
C LYS A 675 -10.17 5.54 -31.19
N ALA A 676 -10.41 5.51 -29.88
CA ALA A 676 -11.57 4.84 -29.28
C ALA A 676 -12.30 5.71 -28.25
N GLY A 677 -13.63 5.61 -28.22
CA GLY A 677 -14.49 6.14 -27.16
C GLY A 677 -14.58 5.22 -25.93
N ALA A 678 -15.14 5.70 -24.82
CA ALA A 678 -15.31 4.87 -23.62
C ALA A 678 -16.17 3.63 -23.89
N ALA A 679 -17.26 3.79 -24.66
CA ALA A 679 -18.15 2.69 -25.03
C ALA A 679 -17.43 1.59 -25.81
N GLN A 680 -16.57 1.95 -26.76
CA GLN A 680 -15.77 1.01 -27.56
C GLN A 680 -14.76 0.25 -26.70
N VAL A 681 -14.12 0.93 -25.75
CA VAL A 681 -13.24 0.26 -24.77
C VAL A 681 -14.02 -0.78 -23.96
N ILE A 682 -15.18 -0.40 -23.42
CA ILE A 682 -16.02 -1.31 -22.62
C ILE A 682 -16.51 -2.50 -23.45
N GLN A 683 -16.91 -2.28 -24.71
CA GLN A 683 -17.32 -3.33 -25.64
C GLN A 683 -16.16 -4.29 -25.95
N SER A 684 -14.95 -3.78 -26.19
CA SER A 684 -13.76 -4.60 -26.44
C SER A 684 -13.38 -5.50 -25.26
N TRP A 685 -13.78 -5.10 -24.05
CA TRP A 685 -13.63 -5.86 -22.81
C TRP A 685 -14.77 -6.86 -22.55
N GLY A 686 -15.70 -7.01 -23.50
CA GLY A 686 -16.86 -7.89 -23.38
C GLY A 686 -17.99 -7.31 -22.52
N GLY A 687 -17.96 -6.01 -22.21
CA GLY A 687 -19.07 -5.33 -21.56
C GLY A 687 -20.23 -5.12 -22.52
N ALA A 688 -21.46 -5.41 -22.08
CA ALA A 688 -22.65 -5.02 -22.84
C ALA A 688 -22.70 -3.49 -22.98
N GLU A 689 -23.14 -3.02 -24.16
CA GLU A 689 -23.49 -1.61 -24.31
C GLU A 689 -24.54 -1.25 -23.26
N ALA A 690 -24.39 -0.06 -22.66
CA ALA A 690 -25.49 0.48 -21.86
C ALA A 690 -26.72 0.51 -22.77
N PRO A 691 -27.90 0.02 -22.33
CA PRO A 691 -29.10 0.07 -23.13
C PRO A 691 -29.26 1.51 -23.58
N GLN A 692 -29.10 1.76 -24.88
CA GLN A 692 -29.39 3.06 -25.46
C GLN A 692 -30.84 3.29 -25.08
N GLY A 693 -31.09 4.26 -24.19
CA GLY A 693 -32.45 4.59 -23.82
C GLY A 693 -33.14 4.90 -25.13
N ASN A 694 -34.06 4.03 -25.56
CA ASN A 694 -34.89 4.23 -26.74
C ASN A 694 -35.81 5.41 -26.45
N GLY A 695 -35.24 6.60 -26.43
CA GLY A 695 -35.86 7.90 -26.34
C GLY A 695 -36.37 8.31 -27.70
N SER A 696 -37.27 7.50 -28.24
CA SER A 696 -38.23 7.92 -29.26
C SER A 696 -39.51 7.13 -28.99
N GLY A 697 -40.06 7.34 -27.79
CA GLY A 697 -41.49 7.24 -27.59
C GLY A 697 -42.10 8.37 -28.40
N GLU A 698 -42.40 8.07 -29.66
CA GLU A 698 -43.52 8.68 -30.36
C GLU A 698 -44.74 8.45 -29.45
N GLU A 699 -45.19 9.52 -28.80
CA GLU A 699 -46.44 9.55 -28.06
C GLU A 699 -47.58 9.30 -29.05
N ASP A 700 -47.86 8.03 -29.35
CA ASP A 700 -49.10 7.64 -30.00
C ASP A 700 -50.18 7.61 -28.92
N GLY A 701 -51.06 8.60 -28.97
CA GLY A 701 -52.13 8.86 -28.01
C GLY A 701 -53.22 7.81 -28.04
N GLY A 702 -52.95 6.63 -27.49
CA GLY A 702 -53.94 5.59 -27.25
C GLY A 702 -54.75 5.85 -25.98
N GLU A 703 -56.04 6.15 -26.12
CA GLU A 703 -57.04 6.24 -25.06
C GLU A 703 -57.01 5.03 -24.09
N PRO A 704 -57.25 5.23 -22.78
CA PRO A 704 -57.36 4.15 -21.82
C PRO A 704 -58.71 3.42 -21.98
N GLY A 705 -58.68 2.24 -22.62
CA GLY A 705 -59.81 1.31 -22.66
C GLY A 705 -60.10 0.66 -21.31
N GLU A 706 -61.37 0.70 -20.91
CA GLU A 706 -61.93 0.11 -19.69
C GLU A 706 -61.65 -1.41 -19.54
N PRO A 707 -61.46 -1.91 -18.30
CA PRO A 707 -61.35 -3.34 -18.05
C PRO A 707 -62.74 -4.01 -18.07
N SER A 708 -63.03 -4.72 -19.17
CA SER A 708 -64.18 -5.63 -19.25
C SER A 708 -63.97 -6.87 -18.39
N SER A 709 -64.79 -6.97 -17.34
CA SER A 709 -65.10 -8.21 -16.63
C SER A 709 -65.71 -9.27 -17.56
N ARG A 710 -65.25 -10.53 -17.50
CA ARG A 710 -66.09 -11.74 -17.26
C ARG A 710 -65.35 -13.07 -17.51
N ARG A 711 -65.54 -13.95 -16.51
CA ARG A 711 -65.62 -15.43 -16.49
C ARG A 711 -64.37 -16.26 -16.71
#